data_AF-A0A1S3QJQ8-F1
#
_entry.id   AF-A0A1S3QJQ8-F1
#
_cell.length_a   1.000
_cell.length_b   1.000
_cell.length_c   1.000
_cell.angle_alpha   90.00
_cell.angle_beta   90.00
_cell.angle_gamma   90.00
#
_symmetry.space_group_name_H-M   'P 1'
#
loop_
_entity.id
_entity.type
_entity.pdbx_description
1 polymer ?
#
loop_
_entity_poly.entity_id
_entity_poly.type
_entity_poly.pdbx_seq_one_letter_code
_entity_poly.pdbx_strand_id
1 'polypeptide(L)'
;MEKELKEILRQEMMKQLEEKDTQLDDMTQEVREKERLLEEKNQIMGQREKLLEEKENQLEEKDKQLKDRDIQLEILRKNLQDKNSQVENFRVLLQDKDLQLEDSNHRLGEKDRLLEERDKQLEERDKLLEERDKLLEEKDRLLEERDKLLGEKDRLLEERDKQLEERDKQLEERDKVVEGKEKELKERRQEVEEKDNLLEEREKQLKERDKQVEDVNNENAELAQQICDVKTEVERLRREISAQMTEHGETSDTGSILPVRRRRSKELPPSMGGETSDTDPTLPLRRTNSMEFNPPHMGGESSSPDSPVSPSVSELRLVLLGRTGAGRSAAGNTILGREEFGAQASPSAVTQRSKRREGDVCGRRLVLVDTPDWFCPGLSLEEMRQDVGLCVRLSAPGPHAFLLVIPVEPSKGEERGVLERIEEMFGEGCWEHTVILFTHDDGLKEQSIEEFLQAGSQDLQQLVEKSGSRYHVLNIKDRAHGTQVSELLDQVEEMVAGNRERFYSSQTYQEAEDQVREMEGKIQRERGERKQRDERDLRERLEKELQDSLIKIEGVIQEHEGDIRTLSERTSELERQVKEERDEEKKRELERELKRVSDRREEMERKLERFREKRENERREMEERHRQEIEEMMENYEGEARVEAERNLMKIVLRELQRNVMISQTKMQREFSRQMEEKNRQMKEKDRVIMERDGEIEGLVERLWEMCK
;
A
#
# COMPACT_ATOMS: atom_id res chain seq x y z
N MET A 1 -54.24 -181.52 10.27
CA MET A 1 -53.05 -181.21 11.09
C MET A 1 -51.91 -180.55 10.28
N GLU A 2 -51.09 -181.23 9.47
CA GLU A 2 -49.93 -180.56 8.82
C GLU A 2 -50.31 -179.44 7.83
N LYS A 3 -51.44 -179.60 7.12
CA LYS A 3 -52.02 -178.53 6.26
C LYS A 3 -52.45 -177.31 7.07
N GLU A 4 -53.08 -177.49 8.23
CA GLU A 4 -53.58 -176.38 9.06
C GLU A 4 -52.43 -175.58 9.68
N LEU A 5 -51.35 -176.24 10.09
CA LEU A 5 -50.20 -175.58 10.70
C LEU A 5 -49.39 -174.75 9.69
N LYS A 6 -49.25 -175.24 8.45
CA LYS A 6 -48.67 -174.47 7.33
C LYS A 6 -49.54 -173.29 6.92
N GLU A 7 -50.86 -173.42 7.02
CA GLU A 7 -51.81 -172.34 6.74
C GLU A 7 -51.72 -171.22 7.80
N ILE A 8 -51.65 -171.57 9.09
CA ILE A 8 -51.49 -170.61 10.19
C ILE A 8 -50.13 -169.90 10.11
N LEU A 9 -49.04 -170.64 9.85
CA LEU A 9 -47.71 -170.03 9.71
C LEU A 9 -47.64 -169.10 8.47
N ARG A 10 -48.32 -169.45 7.38
CA ARG A 10 -48.47 -168.56 6.21
C ARG A 10 -49.29 -167.31 6.55
N GLN A 11 -50.38 -167.45 7.28
CA GLN A 11 -51.22 -166.32 7.69
C GLN A 11 -50.46 -165.36 8.61
N GLU A 12 -49.69 -165.88 9.57
CA GLU A 12 -48.88 -165.05 10.47
C GLU A 12 -47.72 -164.36 9.73
N MET A 13 -47.05 -165.08 8.81
CA MET A 13 -45.98 -164.49 8.01
C MET A 13 -46.50 -163.46 7.00
N MET A 14 -47.69 -163.68 6.41
CA MET A 14 -48.38 -162.70 5.57
C MET A 14 -48.77 -161.47 6.38
N LYS A 15 -49.27 -161.65 7.60
CA LYS A 15 -49.61 -160.54 8.50
C LYS A 15 -48.39 -159.71 8.88
N GLN A 16 -47.24 -160.35 9.16
CA GLN A 16 -45.98 -159.64 9.41
C GLN A 16 -45.43 -158.95 8.16
N LEU A 17 -45.64 -159.52 6.98
CA LEU A 17 -45.28 -158.86 5.72
C LEU A 17 -46.18 -157.64 5.48
N GLU A 18 -47.49 -157.77 5.70
CA GLU A 18 -48.45 -156.66 5.60
C GLU A 18 -48.15 -155.55 6.61
N GLU A 19 -47.78 -155.88 7.85
CA GLU A 19 -47.32 -154.90 8.86
C GLU A 19 -46.02 -154.19 8.44
N LYS A 20 -45.08 -154.91 7.81
CA LYS A 20 -43.85 -154.29 7.32
C LYS A 20 -44.07 -153.47 6.06
N ASP A 21 -44.92 -153.91 5.14
CA ASP A 21 -45.28 -153.16 3.94
C ASP A 21 -46.01 -151.87 4.33
N THR A 22 -46.92 -151.92 5.31
CA THR A 22 -47.53 -150.70 5.86
C THR A 22 -46.52 -149.77 6.53
N GLN A 23 -45.56 -150.28 7.32
CA GLN A 23 -44.46 -149.45 7.85
C GLN A 23 -43.57 -148.85 6.77
N LEU A 24 -43.30 -149.59 5.69
CA LEU A 24 -42.47 -149.13 4.58
C LEU A 24 -43.21 -148.07 3.75
N ASP A 25 -44.52 -148.22 3.59
CA ASP A 25 -45.40 -147.21 2.98
C ASP A 25 -45.46 -145.93 3.83
N ASP A 26 -45.60 -146.04 5.15
CA ASP A 26 -45.58 -144.91 6.08
C ASP A 26 -44.23 -144.16 6.02
N MET A 27 -43.11 -144.89 6.06
CA MET A 27 -41.78 -144.30 5.91
C MET A 27 -41.59 -143.64 4.53
N THR A 28 -42.09 -144.28 3.47
CA THR A 28 -42.01 -143.73 2.11
C THR A 28 -42.84 -142.45 2.00
N GLN A 29 -43.99 -142.41 2.66
CA GLN A 29 -44.83 -141.21 2.73
C GLN A 29 -44.13 -140.09 3.53
N GLU A 30 -43.49 -140.40 4.65
CA GLU A 30 -42.73 -139.41 5.44
C GLU A 30 -41.52 -138.85 4.67
N VAL A 31 -40.81 -139.69 3.91
CA VAL A 31 -39.71 -139.24 3.04
C VAL A 31 -40.23 -138.32 1.94
N ARG A 32 -41.33 -138.67 1.28
CA ARG A 32 -41.97 -137.80 0.27
C ARG A 32 -42.42 -136.46 0.85
N GLU A 33 -42.94 -136.45 2.08
CA GLU A 33 -43.30 -135.20 2.77
C GLU A 33 -42.06 -134.34 3.08
N LYS A 34 -40.96 -134.95 3.54
CA LYS A 34 -39.70 -134.25 3.80
C LYS A 34 -39.03 -133.73 2.52
N GLU A 35 -39.08 -134.49 1.43
CA GLU A 35 -38.60 -134.05 0.12
C GLU A 35 -39.41 -132.85 -0.38
N ARG A 36 -40.75 -132.88 -0.23
CA ARG A 36 -41.61 -131.74 -0.57
C ARG A 36 -41.27 -130.49 0.27
N LEU A 37 -41.07 -130.66 1.58
CA LEU A 37 -40.66 -129.55 2.46
C LEU A 37 -39.26 -129.02 2.15
N LEU A 38 -38.34 -129.89 1.71
CA LEU A 38 -37.01 -129.49 1.29
C LEU A 38 -37.07 -128.66 0.00
N GLU A 39 -37.89 -129.06 -0.97
CA GLU A 39 -38.11 -128.32 -2.20
C GLU A 39 -38.70 -126.93 -1.93
N GLU A 40 -39.70 -126.84 -1.04
CA GLU A 40 -40.29 -125.57 -0.61
C GLU A 40 -39.26 -124.66 0.08
N LYS A 41 -38.42 -125.21 0.97
CA LYS A 41 -37.34 -124.46 1.61
C LYS A 41 -36.29 -123.99 0.61
N ASN A 42 -35.92 -124.81 -0.37
CA ASN A 42 -34.98 -124.42 -1.42
C ASN A 42 -35.54 -123.29 -2.29
N GLN A 43 -36.84 -123.34 -2.61
CA GLN A 43 -37.51 -122.26 -3.34
C GLN A 43 -37.51 -120.94 -2.53
N ILE A 44 -37.79 -121.00 -1.23
CA ILE A 44 -37.72 -119.83 -0.33
C ILE A 44 -36.29 -119.29 -0.23
N MET A 45 -35.29 -120.16 -0.11
CA MET A 45 -33.88 -119.76 -0.07
C MET A 45 -33.48 -119.05 -1.36
N GLY A 46 -33.82 -119.58 -2.53
CA GLY A 46 -33.54 -118.93 -3.81
C GLY A 46 -34.25 -117.56 -3.97
N GLN A 47 -35.45 -117.40 -3.43
CA GLN A 47 -36.12 -116.09 -3.39
C GLN A 47 -35.39 -115.10 -2.47
N ARG A 48 -34.91 -115.56 -1.31
CA ARG A 48 -34.15 -114.73 -0.37
C ARG A 48 -32.80 -114.30 -0.93
N GLU A 49 -32.10 -115.19 -1.63
CA GLU A 49 -30.82 -114.88 -2.28
C GLU A 49 -30.98 -113.77 -3.34
N LYS A 50 -32.02 -113.86 -4.19
CA LYS A 50 -32.32 -112.80 -5.17
C LYS A 50 -32.63 -111.47 -4.51
N LEU A 51 -33.45 -111.49 -3.44
CA LEU A 51 -33.77 -110.27 -2.70
C LEU A 51 -32.53 -109.66 -2.04
N LEU A 52 -31.60 -110.51 -1.56
CA LEU A 52 -30.35 -110.07 -0.96
C LEU A 52 -29.45 -109.41 -2.01
N GLU A 53 -29.31 -110.01 -3.19
CA GLU A 53 -28.57 -109.43 -4.32
C GLU A 53 -29.16 -108.08 -4.77
N GLU A 54 -30.49 -107.97 -4.85
CA GLU A 54 -31.15 -106.68 -5.13
C GLU A 54 -30.84 -105.61 -4.07
N LYS A 55 -30.78 -106.01 -2.78
CA LYS A 55 -30.47 -105.09 -1.68
C LYS A 55 -29.01 -104.69 -1.65
N GLU A 56 -28.09 -105.59 -1.97
CA GLU A 56 -26.66 -105.28 -2.11
C GLU A 56 -26.41 -104.27 -3.23
N ASN A 57 -27.05 -104.46 -4.39
CA ASN A 57 -26.96 -103.50 -5.50
C ASN A 57 -27.52 -102.12 -5.13
N GLN A 58 -28.65 -102.06 -4.41
CA GLN A 58 -29.21 -100.80 -3.91
C GLN A 58 -28.29 -100.10 -2.89
N LEU A 59 -27.58 -100.87 -2.06
CA LEU A 59 -26.60 -100.33 -1.12
C LEU A 59 -25.40 -99.75 -1.86
N GLU A 60 -24.88 -100.46 -2.87
CA GLU A 60 -23.74 -99.98 -3.65
C GLU A 60 -24.05 -98.67 -4.40
N GLU A 61 -25.27 -98.53 -4.94
CA GLU A 61 -25.70 -97.30 -5.58
C GLU A 61 -25.80 -96.13 -4.58
N LYS A 62 -26.35 -96.37 -3.38
CA LYS A 62 -26.40 -95.36 -2.32
C LYS A 62 -25.01 -94.96 -1.83
N ASP A 63 -24.08 -95.91 -1.74
CA ASP A 63 -22.69 -95.62 -1.36
C ASP A 63 -21.99 -94.74 -2.40
N LYS A 64 -22.26 -94.95 -3.70
CA LYS A 64 -21.77 -94.06 -4.76
C LYS A 64 -22.35 -92.66 -4.61
N GLN A 65 -23.66 -92.54 -4.39
CA GLN A 65 -24.30 -91.24 -4.18
C GLN A 65 -23.79 -90.50 -2.94
N LEU A 66 -23.50 -91.22 -1.84
CA LEU A 66 -22.91 -90.64 -0.64
C LEU A 66 -21.50 -90.08 -0.91
N LYS A 67 -20.66 -90.83 -1.63
CA LYS A 67 -19.32 -90.35 -2.02
C LYS A 67 -19.38 -89.07 -2.87
N ASP A 68 -20.29 -89.01 -3.83
CA ASP A 68 -20.47 -87.81 -4.65
C ASP A 68 -20.91 -86.60 -3.82
N ARG A 69 -21.82 -86.81 -2.84
CA ARG A 69 -22.23 -85.75 -1.91
C ARG A 69 -21.10 -85.31 -1.00
N ASP A 70 -20.25 -86.22 -0.53
CA ASP A 70 -19.09 -85.88 0.30
C ASP A 70 -18.10 -84.98 -0.46
N ILE A 71 -17.83 -85.29 -1.73
CA ILE A 71 -16.99 -84.44 -2.60
C ILE A 71 -17.61 -83.05 -2.76
N GLN A 72 -18.93 -82.96 -3.00
CA GLN A 72 -19.62 -81.67 -3.11
C GLN A 72 -19.55 -80.86 -1.81
N LEU A 73 -19.72 -81.50 -0.66
CA LEU A 73 -19.61 -80.85 0.64
C LEU A 73 -18.20 -80.32 0.89
N GLU A 74 -17.16 -81.03 0.45
CA GLU A 74 -15.78 -80.60 0.58
C GLU A 74 -15.47 -79.37 -0.29
N ILE A 75 -15.96 -79.33 -1.53
CA ILE A 75 -15.88 -78.15 -2.40
C ILE A 75 -16.58 -76.95 -1.75
N LEU A 76 -17.79 -77.15 -1.22
CA LEU A 76 -18.56 -76.09 -0.55
C LEU A 76 -17.84 -75.57 0.70
N ARG A 77 -17.23 -76.45 1.51
CA ARG A 77 -16.43 -76.05 2.67
C ARG A 77 -15.25 -75.18 2.28
N LYS A 78 -14.53 -75.54 1.21
CA LYS A 78 -13.41 -74.74 0.71
C LYS A 78 -13.86 -73.36 0.23
N ASN A 79 -14.94 -73.28 -0.54
CA ASN A 79 -15.51 -72.00 -0.98
C ASN A 79 -15.96 -71.12 0.21
N LEU A 80 -16.53 -71.74 1.24
CA LEU A 80 -16.92 -71.03 2.47
C LEU A 80 -15.69 -70.49 3.21
N GLN A 81 -14.61 -71.27 3.28
CA GLN A 81 -13.36 -70.84 3.88
C GLN A 81 -12.75 -69.64 3.13
N ASP A 82 -12.71 -69.69 1.80
CA ASP A 82 -12.19 -68.60 0.97
C ASP A 82 -13.02 -67.32 1.16
N LYS A 83 -14.35 -67.44 1.21
CA LYS A 83 -15.23 -66.30 1.51
C LYS A 83 -15.01 -65.74 2.92
N ASN A 84 -14.83 -66.60 3.93
CA ASN A 84 -14.51 -66.15 5.28
C ASN A 84 -13.19 -65.38 5.33
N SER A 85 -12.16 -65.86 4.61
CA SER A 85 -10.89 -65.12 4.50
C SER A 85 -11.06 -63.76 3.83
N GLN A 86 -11.91 -63.64 2.81
CA GLN A 86 -12.22 -62.35 2.18
C GLN A 86 -12.93 -61.40 3.15
N VAL A 87 -13.91 -61.89 3.91
CA VAL A 87 -14.62 -61.09 4.91
C VAL A 87 -13.66 -60.56 5.98
N GLU A 88 -12.72 -61.38 6.43
CA GLU A 88 -11.73 -60.95 7.42
C GLU A 88 -10.79 -59.87 6.88
N ASN A 89 -10.37 -59.97 5.61
CA ASN A 89 -9.58 -58.92 4.96
C ASN A 89 -10.36 -57.59 4.87
N PHE A 90 -11.65 -57.64 4.52
CA PHE A 90 -12.49 -56.45 4.51
C PHE A 90 -12.67 -55.85 5.91
N ARG A 91 -12.76 -56.69 6.95
CA ARG A 91 -12.86 -56.25 8.34
C ARG A 91 -11.64 -55.46 8.78
N VAL A 92 -10.44 -55.96 8.46
CA VAL A 92 -9.18 -55.27 8.77
C VAL A 92 -9.08 -53.94 8.02
N LEU A 93 -9.47 -53.91 6.74
CA LEU A 93 -9.48 -52.68 5.95
C LEU A 93 -10.46 -51.64 6.50
N LEU A 94 -11.65 -52.06 6.94
CA LEU A 94 -12.62 -51.17 7.58
C LEU A 94 -12.06 -50.60 8.88
N GLN A 95 -11.38 -51.42 9.69
CA GLN A 95 -10.75 -50.97 10.94
C GLN A 95 -9.65 -49.92 10.69
N ASP A 96 -8.83 -50.07 9.65
CA ASP A 96 -7.84 -49.06 9.24
C ASP A 96 -8.50 -47.75 8.80
N LYS A 97 -9.63 -47.84 8.08
CA LYS A 97 -10.41 -46.67 7.65
C LYS A 97 -11.05 -45.95 8.82
N ASP A 98 -11.57 -46.66 9.81
CA ASP A 98 -12.15 -46.07 11.02
C ASP A 98 -11.07 -45.30 11.80
N LEU A 99 -9.86 -45.85 11.94
CA LEU A 99 -8.73 -45.16 12.58
C LEU A 99 -8.31 -43.88 11.81
N GLN A 100 -8.30 -43.92 10.48
CA GLN A 100 -8.02 -42.74 9.66
C GLN A 100 -9.08 -41.65 9.80
N LEU A 101 -10.35 -42.05 9.95
CA LEU A 101 -11.46 -41.12 10.19
C LEU A 101 -11.34 -40.49 11.59
N GLU A 102 -10.95 -41.24 12.60
CA GLU A 102 -10.69 -40.72 13.95
C GLU A 102 -9.57 -39.67 13.96
N ASP A 103 -8.44 -39.92 13.29
CA ASP A 103 -7.36 -38.93 13.15
C ASP A 103 -7.82 -37.66 12.42
N SER A 104 -8.57 -37.84 11.33
CA SER A 104 -9.12 -36.72 10.55
C SER A 104 -10.08 -35.87 11.38
N ASN A 105 -10.95 -36.50 12.19
CA ASN A 105 -11.85 -35.82 13.10
C ASN A 105 -11.10 -35.09 14.23
N HIS A 106 -10.03 -35.67 14.76
CA HIS A 106 -9.20 -35.00 15.76
C HIS A 106 -8.56 -33.72 15.20
N ARG A 107 -8.00 -33.80 13.98
CA ARG A 107 -7.42 -32.65 13.28
C ARG A 107 -8.45 -31.58 12.93
N LEU A 108 -9.68 -31.97 12.60
CA LEU A 108 -10.79 -31.04 12.42
C LEU A 108 -11.11 -30.31 13.73
N GLY A 109 -11.24 -31.03 14.85
CA GLY A 109 -11.49 -30.41 16.16
C GLY A 109 -10.37 -29.50 16.66
N GLU A 110 -9.11 -29.72 16.24
CA GLU A 110 -8.03 -28.74 16.49
C GLU A 110 -8.19 -27.46 15.66
N LYS A 111 -8.61 -27.59 14.39
CA LYS A 111 -8.89 -26.43 13.54
C LYS A 111 -10.07 -25.62 14.06
N ASP A 112 -11.15 -26.27 14.51
CA ASP A 112 -12.32 -25.60 15.07
C ASP A 112 -11.93 -24.77 16.30
N ARG A 113 -11.06 -25.30 17.18
CA ARG A 113 -10.53 -24.56 18.34
C ARG A 113 -9.69 -23.35 17.94
N LEU A 114 -8.87 -23.47 16.89
CA LEU A 114 -8.10 -22.34 16.38
C LEU A 114 -8.99 -21.28 15.71
N LEU A 115 -10.09 -21.67 15.07
CA LEU A 115 -11.07 -20.74 14.53
C LEU A 115 -11.77 -19.97 15.66
N GLU A 116 -12.23 -20.65 16.72
CA GLU A 116 -12.80 -19.98 17.90
C GLU A 116 -11.84 -18.98 18.55
N GLU A 117 -10.53 -19.27 18.57
CA GLU A 117 -9.53 -18.34 19.09
C GLU A 117 -9.36 -17.11 18.17
N ARG A 118 -9.39 -17.31 16.85
CA ARG A 118 -9.33 -16.21 15.88
C ARG A 118 -10.57 -15.33 15.94
N ASP A 119 -11.75 -15.90 16.10
CA ASP A 119 -13.01 -15.14 16.20
C ASP A 119 -12.99 -14.22 17.43
N LYS A 120 -12.48 -14.69 18.57
CA LYS A 120 -12.28 -13.84 19.76
C LYS A 120 -11.31 -12.69 19.49
N GLN A 121 -10.21 -12.95 18.78
CA GLN A 121 -9.26 -11.90 18.42
C GLN A 121 -9.88 -10.87 17.45
N LEU A 122 -10.77 -11.30 16.55
CA LEU A 122 -11.49 -10.39 15.66
C LEU A 122 -12.47 -9.52 16.45
N GLU A 123 -13.24 -10.08 17.37
CA GLU A 123 -14.13 -9.30 18.26
C GLU A 123 -13.36 -8.24 19.08
N GLU A 124 -12.16 -8.56 19.55
CA GLU A 124 -11.30 -7.59 20.25
C GLU A 124 -10.84 -6.46 19.32
N ARG A 125 -10.47 -6.79 18.08
CA ARG A 125 -10.07 -5.79 17.07
C ARG A 125 -11.22 -4.88 16.67
N ASP A 126 -12.43 -5.40 16.55
CA ASP A 126 -13.61 -4.61 16.19
C ASP A 126 -13.94 -3.58 17.28
N LYS A 127 -13.83 -3.96 18.56
CA LYS A 127 -13.96 -3.02 19.69
C LYS A 127 -12.93 -1.90 19.63
N LEU A 128 -11.67 -2.22 19.32
CA LEU A 128 -10.62 -1.21 19.16
C LEU A 128 -10.87 -0.28 17.98
N LEU A 129 -11.43 -0.79 16.88
CA LEU A 129 -11.81 0.03 15.73
C LEU A 129 -12.93 1.00 16.08
N GLU A 130 -13.97 0.55 16.79
CA GLU A 130 -15.04 1.43 17.28
C GLU A 130 -14.51 2.56 18.18
N GLU A 131 -13.54 2.27 19.07
CA GLU A 131 -12.90 3.29 19.90
C GLU A 131 -12.10 4.30 19.07
N ARG A 132 -11.36 3.83 18.06
CA ARG A 132 -10.60 4.69 17.16
C ARG A 132 -11.52 5.60 16.34
N ASP A 133 -12.65 5.08 15.86
CA ASP A 133 -13.59 5.86 15.06
C ASP A 133 -14.24 6.98 15.89
N LYS A 134 -14.57 6.72 17.16
CA LYS A 134 -15.01 7.78 18.11
C LYS A 134 -13.97 8.88 18.31
N LEU A 135 -12.68 8.51 18.40
CA LEU A 135 -11.59 9.49 18.52
C LEU A 135 -11.41 10.31 17.24
N LEU A 136 -11.65 9.72 16.07
CA LEU A 136 -11.63 10.44 14.79
C LEU A 136 -12.78 11.46 14.72
N GLU A 137 -14.00 11.08 15.11
CA GLU A 137 -15.13 12.00 15.19
C GLU A 137 -14.87 13.19 16.12
N GLU A 138 -14.18 12.98 17.24
CA GLU A 138 -13.77 14.05 18.15
C GLU A 138 -12.75 14.99 17.48
N LYS A 139 -11.75 14.45 16.79
CA LYS A 139 -10.75 15.23 16.07
C LYS A 139 -11.34 16.07 14.94
N ASP A 140 -12.27 15.51 14.18
CA ASP A 140 -12.95 16.24 13.10
C ASP A 140 -13.74 17.42 13.67
N ARG A 141 -14.39 17.23 14.82
CA ARG A 141 -15.09 18.31 15.53
C ARG A 141 -14.16 19.44 15.96
N LEU A 142 -12.98 19.10 16.49
CA LEU A 142 -11.96 20.09 16.87
C LEU A 142 -11.39 20.83 15.65
N LEU A 143 -11.24 20.15 14.52
CA LEU A 143 -10.81 20.78 13.27
C LEU A 143 -11.84 21.80 12.77
N GLU A 144 -13.13 21.46 12.80
CA GLU A 144 -14.20 22.40 12.44
C GLU A 144 -14.20 23.66 13.33
N GLU A 145 -13.96 23.50 14.63
CA GLU A 145 -13.84 24.65 15.55
C GLU A 145 -12.63 25.52 15.22
N ARG A 146 -11.48 24.90 14.93
CA ARG A 146 -10.27 25.62 14.55
C ARG A 146 -10.46 26.40 13.24
N ASP A 147 -11.13 25.81 12.26
CA ASP A 147 -11.37 26.44 10.96
C ASP A 147 -12.33 27.63 11.08
N LYS A 148 -13.33 27.56 11.97
CA LYS A 148 -14.16 28.72 12.33
C LYS A 148 -13.34 29.86 12.93
N LEU A 149 -12.45 29.56 13.87
CA LEU A 149 -11.56 30.55 14.49
C LEU A 149 -10.59 31.18 13.48
N LEU A 150 -10.07 30.39 12.54
CA LEU A 150 -9.25 30.92 11.44
C LEU A 150 -10.04 31.87 10.56
N GLY A 151 -11.26 31.49 10.17
CA GLY A 151 -12.15 32.38 9.40
C GLY A 151 -12.49 33.70 10.11
N GLU A 152 -12.60 33.70 11.45
CA GLU A 152 -12.75 34.94 12.22
C GLU A 152 -11.48 35.80 12.20
N LYS A 153 -10.30 35.20 12.31
CA LYS A 153 -9.02 35.92 12.22
C LYS A 153 -8.81 36.53 10.85
N ASP A 154 -9.14 35.83 9.78
CA ASP A 154 -9.01 36.34 8.41
C ASP A 154 -9.89 37.58 8.20
N ARG A 155 -11.12 37.58 8.71
CA ARG A 155 -12.01 38.76 8.67
C ARG A 155 -11.42 39.96 9.43
N LEU A 156 -10.82 39.72 10.59
CA LEU A 156 -10.17 40.78 11.37
C LEU A 156 -8.94 41.34 10.65
N LEU A 157 -8.18 40.50 9.94
CA LEU A 157 -7.06 40.94 9.12
C LEU A 157 -7.54 41.81 7.95
N GLU A 158 -8.58 41.38 7.23
CA GLU A 158 -9.19 42.20 6.17
C GLU A 158 -9.67 43.57 6.67
N GLU A 159 -10.22 43.63 7.88
CA GLU A 159 -10.63 44.91 8.49
C GLU A 159 -9.42 45.79 8.81
N ARG A 160 -8.34 45.21 9.35
CA ARG A 160 -7.11 45.94 9.62
C ARG A 160 -6.44 46.46 8.35
N ASP A 161 -6.43 45.68 7.28
CA ASP A 161 -5.86 46.09 6.00
C ASP A 161 -6.61 47.29 5.42
N LYS A 162 -7.94 47.29 5.49
CA LYS A 162 -8.76 48.47 5.10
C LYS A 162 -8.43 49.71 5.93
N GLN A 163 -8.22 49.55 7.25
CA GLN A 163 -7.83 50.66 8.10
C GLN A 163 -6.43 51.20 7.76
N LEU A 164 -5.50 50.32 7.38
CA LEU A 164 -4.16 50.72 6.93
C LEU A 164 -4.23 51.49 5.61
N GLU A 165 -4.99 51.01 4.62
CA GLU A 165 -5.20 51.73 3.36
C GLU A 165 -5.78 53.13 3.57
N GLU A 166 -6.70 53.29 4.51
CA GLU A 166 -7.27 54.60 4.85
C GLU A 166 -6.22 55.52 5.50
N ARG A 167 -5.38 54.99 6.39
CA ARG A 167 -4.27 55.75 6.99
C ARG A 167 -3.24 56.17 5.96
N ASP A 168 -2.91 55.32 4.99
CA ASP A 168 -1.95 55.63 3.93
C ASP A 168 -2.47 56.78 3.05
N LYS A 169 -3.77 56.77 2.70
CA LYS A 169 -4.41 57.90 1.99
C LYS A 169 -4.31 59.21 2.78
N GLN A 170 -4.55 59.16 4.10
CA GLN A 170 -4.41 60.33 4.95
C GLN A 170 -2.97 60.85 5.03
N LEU A 171 -1.98 59.95 5.00
CA LEU A 171 -0.57 60.33 4.97
C LEU A 171 -0.21 61.00 3.64
N GLU A 172 -0.65 60.45 2.50
CA GLU A 172 -0.44 61.09 1.18
C GLU A 172 -1.03 62.50 1.11
N GLU A 173 -2.21 62.72 1.68
CA GLU A 173 -2.82 64.05 1.75
C GLU A 173 -1.98 65.01 2.60
N ARG A 174 -1.47 64.55 3.74
CA ARG A 174 -0.59 65.35 4.60
C ARG A 174 0.72 65.69 3.90
N ASP A 175 1.32 64.77 3.16
CA ASP A 175 2.56 65.00 2.43
C ASP A 175 2.36 66.07 1.35
N LYS A 176 1.24 66.05 0.61
CA LYS A 176 0.88 67.12 -0.34
C LYS A 176 0.77 68.50 0.33
N VAL A 177 0.20 68.55 1.53
CA VAL A 177 0.10 69.80 2.30
C VAL A 177 1.48 70.30 2.73
N VAL A 178 2.35 69.39 3.18
CA VAL A 178 3.73 69.73 3.56
C VAL A 178 4.49 70.26 2.35
N GLU A 179 4.44 69.59 1.19
CA GLU A 179 5.06 70.07 -0.05
C GLU A 179 4.56 71.46 -0.45
N GLY A 180 3.26 71.73 -0.28
CA GLY A 180 2.67 73.05 -0.53
C GLY A 180 3.27 74.12 0.38
N LYS A 181 3.37 73.84 1.69
CA LYS A 181 3.98 74.76 2.66
C LYS A 181 5.48 74.95 2.44
N GLU A 182 6.20 73.92 2.02
CA GLU A 182 7.62 74.05 1.68
C GLU A 182 7.86 74.99 0.50
N LYS A 183 6.99 74.93 -0.52
CA LYS A 183 7.00 75.89 -1.64
C LYS A 183 6.73 77.31 -1.17
N GLU A 184 5.70 77.52 -0.36
CA GLU A 184 5.38 78.83 0.21
C GLU A 184 6.54 79.38 1.06
N LEU A 185 7.16 78.56 1.89
CA LEU A 185 8.34 78.95 2.68
C LEU A 185 9.54 79.29 1.78
N LYS A 186 9.69 78.63 0.64
CA LYS A 186 10.75 78.94 -0.33
C LYS A 186 10.52 80.31 -0.97
N GLU A 187 9.30 80.62 -1.38
CA GLU A 187 8.92 81.93 -1.91
C GLU A 187 9.13 83.04 -0.87
N ARG A 188 8.68 82.82 0.38
CA ARG A 188 8.90 83.79 1.46
C ARG A 188 10.38 84.00 1.78
N ARG A 189 11.21 82.95 1.69
CA ARG A 189 12.67 83.08 1.85
C ARG A 189 13.29 83.94 0.75
N GLN A 190 12.86 83.76 -0.50
CA GLN A 190 13.31 84.61 -1.62
C GLN A 190 12.89 86.07 -1.42
N GLU A 191 11.66 86.31 -0.99
CA GLU A 191 11.17 87.67 -0.71
C GLU A 191 11.96 88.36 0.42
N VAL A 192 12.34 87.60 1.46
CA VAL A 192 13.21 88.10 2.53
C VAL A 192 14.60 88.42 1.99
N GLU A 193 15.19 87.54 1.17
CA GLU A 193 16.50 87.78 0.55
C GLU A 193 16.50 89.04 -0.36
N GLU A 194 15.44 89.27 -1.13
CA GLU A 194 15.25 90.50 -1.90
C GLU A 194 15.18 91.74 -1.00
N LYS A 195 14.45 91.65 0.12
CA LYS A 195 14.35 92.73 1.10
C LYS A 195 15.68 93.01 1.78
N ASP A 196 16.45 91.99 2.12
CA ASP A 196 17.78 92.14 2.73
C ASP A 196 18.75 92.83 1.75
N ASN A 197 18.75 92.43 0.48
CA ASN A 197 19.53 93.11 -0.57
C ASN A 197 19.16 94.59 -0.72
N LEU A 198 17.86 94.91 -0.66
CA LEU A 198 17.38 96.30 -0.72
C LEU A 198 17.78 97.10 0.53
N LEU A 199 17.77 96.46 1.70
CA LEU A 199 18.24 97.07 2.95
C LEU A 199 19.74 97.36 2.88
N GLU A 200 20.56 96.44 2.39
CA GLU A 200 21.99 96.68 2.19
C GLU A 200 22.24 97.88 1.25
N GLU A 201 21.45 98.01 0.19
CA GLU A 201 21.56 99.15 -0.72
C GLU A 201 21.14 100.47 -0.05
N ARG A 202 20.07 100.46 0.75
CA ARG A 202 19.69 101.63 1.57
C ARG A 202 20.74 101.98 2.61
N GLU A 203 21.38 100.99 3.26
CA GLU A 203 22.47 101.25 4.19
C GLU A 203 23.67 101.89 3.50
N LYS A 204 24.01 101.46 2.28
CA LYS A 204 25.06 102.12 1.47
C LYS A 204 24.69 103.57 1.15
N GLN A 205 23.44 103.82 0.75
CA GLN A 205 22.95 105.18 0.49
C GLN A 205 22.95 106.05 1.75
N LEU A 206 22.59 105.49 2.91
CA LEU A 206 22.66 106.19 4.19
C LEU A 206 24.10 106.54 4.57
N LYS A 207 25.05 105.60 4.44
CA LYS A 207 26.49 105.87 4.66
C LYS A 207 27.02 106.99 3.76
N GLU A 208 26.61 107.00 2.50
CA GLU A 208 26.99 108.08 1.56
C GLU A 208 26.37 109.43 1.98
N ARG A 209 25.10 109.44 2.39
CA ARG A 209 24.45 110.66 2.92
C ARG A 209 25.08 111.14 4.22
N ASP A 210 25.43 110.23 5.13
CA ASP A 210 26.09 110.57 6.39
C ASP A 210 27.47 111.21 6.11
N LYS A 211 28.21 110.68 5.14
CA LYS A 211 29.46 111.28 4.66
C LYS A 211 29.24 112.69 4.07
N GLN A 212 28.22 112.86 3.23
CA GLN A 212 27.87 114.19 2.70
C GLN A 212 27.48 115.18 3.82
N VAL A 213 26.77 114.71 4.84
CA VAL A 213 26.42 115.52 6.01
C VAL A 213 27.67 115.87 6.83
N GLU A 214 28.63 114.94 6.96
CA GLU A 214 29.91 115.19 7.61
C GLU A 214 30.74 116.23 6.85
N ASP A 215 30.82 116.12 5.52
CA ASP A 215 31.49 117.10 4.65
C ASP A 215 30.86 118.49 4.79
N VAL A 216 29.52 118.59 4.74
CA VAL A 216 28.79 119.86 4.95
C VAL A 216 28.98 120.39 6.38
N ASN A 217 29.04 119.52 7.39
CA ASN A 217 29.32 119.95 8.77
C ASN A 217 30.74 120.49 8.92
N ASN A 218 31.72 119.89 8.23
CA ASN A 218 33.09 120.38 8.18
C ASN A 218 33.16 121.73 7.46
N GLU A 219 32.50 121.90 6.31
CA GLU A 219 32.38 123.19 5.62
C GLU A 219 31.69 124.26 6.49
N ASN A 220 30.60 123.91 7.18
CA ASN A 220 29.93 124.82 8.10
C ASN A 220 30.81 125.16 9.31
N ALA A 221 31.65 124.24 9.79
CA ALA A 221 32.62 124.52 10.85
C ALA A 221 33.72 125.47 10.37
N GLU A 222 34.21 125.31 9.14
CA GLU A 222 35.16 126.23 8.50
C GLU A 222 34.55 127.62 8.30
N LEU A 223 33.33 127.70 7.79
CA LEU A 223 32.59 128.95 7.65
C LEU A 223 32.34 129.61 9.00
N ALA A 224 31.97 128.84 10.04
CA ALA A 224 31.80 129.35 11.38
C ALA A 224 33.11 129.90 11.97
N GLN A 225 34.25 129.25 11.69
CA GLN A 225 35.58 129.73 12.07
C GLN A 225 35.92 131.03 11.34
N GLN A 226 35.72 131.10 10.03
CA GLN A 226 35.90 132.33 9.24
C GLN A 226 35.01 133.47 9.74
N ILE A 227 33.76 133.20 10.09
CA ILE A 227 32.84 134.19 10.69
C ILE A 227 33.37 134.65 12.05
N CYS A 228 33.90 133.74 12.88
CA CYS A 228 34.53 134.11 14.16
C CYS A 228 35.74 135.02 13.96
N ASP A 229 36.63 134.67 13.02
CA ASP A 229 37.84 135.44 12.74
C ASP A 229 37.48 136.85 12.24
N VAL A 230 36.54 136.95 11.29
CA VAL A 230 36.00 138.25 10.80
C VAL A 230 35.33 139.03 11.93
N LYS A 231 34.53 138.37 12.78
CA LYS A 231 33.87 139.03 13.92
C LYS A 231 34.88 139.58 14.91
N THR A 232 35.95 138.84 15.20
CA THR A 232 37.02 139.31 16.09
C THR A 232 37.79 140.49 15.50
N GLU A 233 38.00 140.50 14.18
CA GLU A 233 38.71 141.57 13.50
C GLU A 233 37.86 142.84 13.36
N VAL A 234 36.56 142.70 13.10
CA VAL A 234 35.59 143.81 13.13
C VAL A 234 35.53 144.42 14.53
N GLU A 235 35.55 143.62 15.59
CA GLU A 235 35.62 144.13 16.95
C GLU A 235 36.97 144.79 17.29
N ARG A 236 38.10 144.27 16.77
CA ARG A 236 39.43 144.87 16.92
C ARG A 236 39.48 146.26 16.28
N LEU A 237 39.03 146.37 15.03
CA LEU A 237 39.00 147.62 14.27
C LEU A 237 38.00 148.64 14.86
N ARG A 238 36.85 148.19 15.37
CA ARG A 238 35.90 149.09 16.08
C ARG A 238 36.51 149.68 17.36
N ARG A 239 37.30 148.90 18.11
CA ARG A 239 38.00 149.43 19.31
C ARG A 239 39.14 150.40 18.92
N GLU A 240 39.78 150.18 17.77
CA GLU A 240 40.94 150.96 17.32
C GLU A 240 40.54 152.30 16.69
N ILE A 241 39.44 152.36 15.92
CA ILE A 241 38.99 153.59 15.26
C ILE A 241 38.42 154.61 16.23
N SER A 242 37.66 154.19 17.25
CA SER A 242 37.06 155.19 18.14
C SER A 242 38.01 155.72 19.21
N ALA A 243 39.23 155.19 19.32
CA ALA A 243 40.25 155.64 20.28
C ALA A 243 41.03 156.90 19.83
N GLN A 244 40.71 157.52 18.68
CA GLN A 244 41.39 158.71 18.15
C GLN A 244 40.59 160.02 18.16
N MET A 245 39.36 160.06 18.67
CA MET A 245 38.60 161.32 18.76
C MET A 245 38.27 161.66 20.21
N THR A 246 38.88 162.76 20.66
CA THR A 246 38.72 163.48 21.92
C THR A 246 37.29 163.98 22.17
N GLU A 247 36.95 164.11 23.46
CA GLU A 247 35.81 164.85 24.03
C GLU A 247 34.40 164.25 23.83
N HIS A 248 34.02 163.31 24.70
CA HIS A 248 33.16 163.60 25.86
C HIS A 248 32.74 162.28 26.51
N GLY A 249 33.11 162.12 27.79
CA GLY A 249 32.51 161.15 28.70
C GLY A 249 31.07 161.55 29.04
N GLU A 250 30.28 160.79 29.77
CA GLU A 250 30.58 159.78 30.79
C GLU A 250 29.35 158.86 30.86
N THR A 251 29.52 157.55 30.76
CA THR A 251 29.63 156.53 31.82
C THR A 251 28.31 156.08 32.44
N SER A 252 28.38 154.82 32.89
CA SER A 252 27.43 154.09 33.72
C SER A 252 26.30 153.46 32.91
N ASP A 253 25.87 152.23 33.16
CA ASP A 253 26.30 151.32 34.20
C ASP A 253 25.83 149.91 33.83
N THR A 254 26.58 148.96 34.38
CA THR A 254 26.16 147.65 34.90
C THR A 254 24.73 147.13 34.66
N GLY A 255 24.64 145.84 34.31
CA GLY A 255 23.48 145.00 34.63
C GLY A 255 23.37 143.77 33.71
N SER A 256 23.90 142.60 34.10
CA SER A 256 23.22 141.52 34.84
C SER A 256 22.30 140.60 34.01
N ILE A 257 22.53 139.27 34.19
CA ILE A 257 21.53 138.21 34.46
C ILE A 257 21.06 137.25 33.30
N LEU A 258 21.42 135.96 33.49
CA LEU A 258 20.78 134.67 33.12
C LEU A 258 20.92 134.08 31.68
N PRO A 259 20.72 132.74 31.49
CA PRO A 259 21.24 131.60 32.27
C PRO A 259 21.73 130.41 31.39
N VAL A 260 21.91 129.25 32.03
CA VAL A 260 21.83 127.87 31.51
C VAL A 260 23.16 127.15 31.28
N ARG A 261 23.70 126.62 32.39
CA ARG A 261 24.49 125.38 32.50
C ARG A 261 24.54 125.08 34.01
N ARG A 262 24.56 123.85 34.50
CA ARG A 262 25.35 122.68 34.10
C ARG A 262 24.90 121.49 34.97
N ARG A 263 25.13 120.27 34.45
CA ARG A 263 25.71 119.07 35.11
C ARG A 263 25.54 118.96 36.64
N ARG A 264 25.17 117.81 37.21
CA ARG A 264 25.65 116.44 36.91
C ARG A 264 24.76 115.45 37.68
N SER A 265 24.54 114.29 37.07
CA SER A 265 24.47 112.96 37.70
C SER A 265 23.66 112.80 39.00
N LYS A 266 22.56 112.03 38.91
CA LYS A 266 22.50 110.72 39.57
C LYS A 266 21.20 109.98 39.23
N GLU A 267 21.39 108.66 39.17
CA GLU A 267 20.42 107.62 39.50
C GLU A 267 19.39 107.21 38.42
N LEU A 268 19.72 106.05 37.84
CA LEU A 268 18.95 105.08 37.10
C LEU A 268 17.50 104.91 37.59
N PRO A 269 16.55 104.75 36.65
CA PRO A 269 15.50 103.73 36.79
C PRO A 269 15.06 103.14 35.43
N PRO A 270 14.15 102.16 35.36
CA PRO A 270 13.89 101.03 36.25
C PRO A 270 14.16 99.69 35.53
N SER A 271 14.71 98.73 36.28
CA SER A 271 14.72 97.31 35.91
C SER A 271 13.37 96.72 36.34
N MET A 272 12.50 96.44 35.36
CA MET A 272 11.42 95.47 35.50
C MET A 272 11.70 94.42 34.43
N GLY A 273 12.26 93.29 34.88
CA GLY A 273 12.49 92.11 34.06
C GLY A 273 11.17 91.48 33.66
N GLY A 274 11.03 91.22 32.36
CA GLY A 274 10.07 90.31 31.78
C GLY A 274 10.79 89.64 30.62
N GLU A 275 11.57 88.61 30.92
CA GLU A 275 12.17 87.74 29.91
C GLU A 275 11.10 86.76 29.44
N THR A 276 10.82 86.75 28.14
CA THR A 276 10.04 85.69 27.48
C THR A 276 10.81 85.25 26.25
N SER A 277 11.50 84.12 26.36
CA SER A 277 12.08 83.38 25.25
C SER A 277 11.13 82.25 24.81
N ASP A 278 11.14 82.02 23.50
CA ASP A 278 10.74 80.85 22.72
C ASP A 278 9.29 80.33 22.82
N THR A 279 8.53 80.59 21.76
CA THR A 279 7.24 79.93 21.47
C THR A 279 7.16 79.57 19.98
N ASP A 280 7.19 78.27 19.68
CA ASP A 280 6.55 77.69 18.50
C ASP A 280 5.39 76.80 19.01
N PRO A 281 4.15 76.91 18.48
CA PRO A 281 2.97 76.44 19.16
C PRO A 281 2.39 75.17 18.53
N THR A 282 1.95 74.23 19.34
CA THR A 282 0.67 73.54 19.09
C THR A 282 0.17 72.82 20.34
N LEU A 283 -1.06 73.16 20.74
CA LEU A 283 -1.92 72.48 21.71
C LEU A 283 -3.12 71.88 20.93
N PRO A 284 -4.05 71.08 21.54
CA PRO A 284 -4.03 70.49 22.88
C PRO A 284 -4.51 69.01 22.99
N LEU A 285 -4.19 68.43 24.18
CA LEU A 285 -4.99 67.54 25.05
C LEU A 285 -5.19 66.03 24.71
N ARG A 286 -4.48 65.17 25.48
CA ARG A 286 -5.01 64.36 26.61
C ARG A 286 -3.83 63.53 27.22
N ARG A 287 -3.49 63.68 28.52
CA ARG A 287 -3.82 62.79 29.67
C ARG A 287 -3.78 61.29 29.29
N THR A 288 -2.95 60.41 29.83
CA THR A 288 -2.31 60.29 31.16
C THR A 288 -1.06 59.39 31.15
N ASN A 289 -0.10 59.70 32.04
CA ASN A 289 0.87 58.79 32.69
C ASN A 289 0.24 57.46 33.15
N SER A 290 0.94 56.35 33.41
CA SER A 290 2.36 55.94 33.30
C SER A 290 2.44 54.50 33.88
N MET A 291 3.57 53.83 33.60
CA MET A 291 4.17 52.64 34.20
C MET A 291 4.12 51.43 33.27
N GLU A 292 5.11 51.28 32.36
CA GLU A 292 6.44 50.68 32.60
C GLU A 292 6.35 49.34 33.32
N PHE A 293 6.66 48.25 32.60
CA PHE A 293 7.81 47.38 32.89
C PHE A 293 8.01 46.40 31.73
N ASN A 294 9.24 46.34 31.25
CA ASN A 294 9.80 45.30 30.38
C ASN A 294 10.85 44.55 31.24
N PRO A 295 11.51 43.49 30.76
CA PRO A 295 11.10 42.11 30.44
C PRO A 295 11.77 41.14 31.50
N PRO A 296 11.94 39.79 31.38
CA PRO A 296 12.75 39.15 30.33
C PRO A 296 12.39 37.69 29.96
N HIS A 297 13.19 37.15 29.05
CA HIS A 297 13.64 35.76 28.96
C HIS A 297 12.84 34.72 28.15
N MET A 298 13.28 34.61 26.90
CA MET A 298 13.55 33.34 26.22
C MET A 298 14.56 32.47 26.99
N GLY A 299 14.31 31.17 26.97
CA GLY A 299 15.12 30.06 27.48
C GLY A 299 14.11 28.97 27.90
N GLY A 300 13.93 27.85 27.21
CA GLY A 300 14.93 26.95 26.68
C GLY A 300 14.76 25.61 27.41
N GLU A 301 14.54 24.55 26.63
CA GLU A 301 14.85 23.14 26.91
C GLU A 301 13.82 22.16 27.54
N SER A 302 13.93 20.94 27.00
CA SER A 302 13.43 19.61 27.39
C SER A 302 11.97 19.29 27.05
N SER A 303 11.62 18.43 26.09
CA SER A 303 11.97 17.02 25.81
C SER A 303 11.18 15.98 26.63
N SER A 304 10.22 15.32 25.93
CA SER A 304 9.76 13.91 26.06
C SER A 304 8.79 13.56 27.22
N PRO A 305 8.08 12.39 27.22
CA PRO A 305 8.08 11.26 26.26
C PRO A 305 6.71 10.62 25.89
N ASP A 306 6.72 9.92 24.75
CA ASP A 306 6.09 8.63 24.40
C ASP A 306 4.62 8.28 24.68
N SER A 307 3.95 7.82 23.61
CA SER A 307 3.05 6.66 23.63
C SER A 307 3.15 5.90 22.30
N PRO A 308 3.09 4.55 22.31
CA PRO A 308 3.84 3.71 21.38
C PRO A 308 3.13 3.58 20.04
N VAL A 309 3.58 4.35 19.07
CA VAL A 309 3.52 3.91 17.68
C VAL A 309 4.47 2.73 17.59
N SER A 310 3.95 1.53 17.37
CA SER A 310 4.77 0.41 16.92
C SER A 310 5.67 0.93 15.80
N PRO A 311 7.01 0.89 15.93
CA PRO A 311 7.88 1.52 14.96
C PRO A 311 7.53 0.94 13.60
N SER A 312 7.08 1.81 12.68
CA SER A 312 7.05 1.45 11.28
C SER A 312 8.47 1.01 10.97
N VAL A 313 8.67 -0.29 10.75
CA VAL A 313 10.00 -0.81 10.43
C VAL A 313 10.36 -0.15 9.10
N SER A 314 11.21 0.88 9.14
CA SER A 314 11.61 1.64 7.96
C SER A 314 12.18 0.67 6.94
N GLU A 315 11.50 0.51 5.82
CA GLU A 315 11.92 -0.39 4.75
C GLU A 315 13.12 0.22 4.04
N LEU A 316 14.27 -0.46 4.06
CA LEU A 316 15.48 -0.03 3.37
C LEU A 316 15.62 -0.76 2.03
N ARG A 317 15.84 -0.01 0.94
CA ARG A 317 15.88 -0.53 -0.45
C ARG A 317 17.28 -0.36 -1.02
N LEU A 318 17.95 -1.46 -1.33
CA LEU A 318 19.33 -1.48 -1.80
C LEU A 318 19.40 -2.11 -3.20
N VAL A 319 20.19 -1.51 -4.08
CA VAL A 319 20.45 -2.04 -5.43
C VAL A 319 21.92 -2.41 -5.53
N LEU A 320 22.23 -3.67 -5.85
CA LEU A 320 23.60 -4.15 -6.01
C LEU A 320 24.07 -3.92 -7.44
N LEU A 321 25.11 -3.12 -7.63
CA LEU A 321 25.78 -2.84 -8.91
C LEU A 321 27.18 -3.45 -8.92
N GLY A 322 27.74 -3.77 -10.07
CA GLY A 322 29.11 -4.31 -10.17
C GLY A 322 29.33 -5.13 -11.43
N ARG A 323 30.56 -5.60 -11.65
CA ARG A 323 30.90 -6.42 -12.82
C ARG A 323 30.64 -7.90 -12.56
N THR A 324 30.65 -8.71 -13.61
CA THR A 324 30.63 -10.18 -13.49
C THR A 324 31.84 -10.62 -12.68
N GLY A 325 31.65 -11.51 -11.71
CA GLY A 325 32.73 -11.99 -10.83
C GLY A 325 33.03 -11.09 -9.63
N ALA A 326 32.46 -9.89 -9.52
CA ALA A 326 32.65 -9.00 -8.36
C ALA A 326 32.03 -9.52 -7.04
N GLY A 327 31.26 -10.61 -7.10
CA GLY A 327 30.62 -11.19 -5.92
C GLY A 327 29.32 -10.53 -5.49
N ARG A 328 28.60 -9.81 -6.37
CA ARG A 328 27.30 -9.17 -6.06
C ARG A 328 26.29 -10.11 -5.41
N SER A 329 25.94 -11.20 -6.07
CA SER A 329 24.95 -12.15 -5.52
C SER A 329 25.44 -12.80 -4.22
N ALA A 330 26.76 -12.97 -4.05
CA ALA A 330 27.36 -13.46 -2.81
C ALA A 330 27.26 -12.42 -1.68
N ALA A 331 27.54 -11.16 -1.97
CA ALA A 331 27.32 -10.04 -1.07
C ALA A 331 25.84 -9.93 -0.69
N GLY A 332 24.92 -10.07 -1.65
CA GLY A 332 23.48 -10.05 -1.38
C GLY A 332 23.00 -11.19 -0.49
N ASN A 333 23.51 -12.41 -0.69
CA ASN A 333 23.23 -13.53 0.20
C ASN A 333 23.80 -13.31 1.62
N THR A 334 24.97 -12.66 1.72
CA THR A 334 25.62 -12.32 3.00
C THR A 334 24.82 -11.26 3.75
N ILE A 335 24.39 -10.19 3.05
CA ILE A 335 23.53 -9.14 3.60
C ILE A 335 22.19 -9.70 4.07
N LEU A 336 21.57 -10.62 3.31
CA LEU A 336 20.29 -11.24 3.71
C LEU A 336 20.42 -12.34 4.77
N GLY A 337 21.65 -12.78 5.08
CA GLY A 337 21.93 -13.88 6.01
C GLY A 337 21.47 -15.26 5.52
N ARG A 338 21.05 -15.40 4.27
CA ARG A 338 20.51 -16.64 3.69
C ARG A 338 20.70 -16.71 2.18
N GLU A 339 20.54 -17.90 1.62
CA GLU A 339 20.84 -18.19 0.22
C GLU A 339 19.61 -17.98 -0.68
N GLU A 340 19.51 -16.79 -1.28
CA GLU A 340 18.32 -16.34 -2.04
C GLU A 340 18.58 -16.14 -3.54
N PHE A 341 19.85 -15.93 -3.90
CA PHE A 341 20.29 -15.70 -5.27
C PHE A 341 20.92 -16.96 -5.93
N GLY A 342 20.97 -18.10 -5.22
CA GLY A 342 21.37 -19.43 -5.75
C GLY A 342 22.54 -20.09 -5.01
N ALA A 343 22.54 -21.44 -4.95
CA ALA A 343 23.55 -22.26 -4.28
C ALA A 343 24.82 -22.41 -5.14
N GLN A 344 25.96 -21.99 -4.58
CA GLN A 344 27.26 -21.83 -5.25
C GLN A 344 27.33 -20.62 -6.20
N ALA A 345 27.57 -19.44 -5.60
CA ALA A 345 28.20 -18.31 -6.26
C ALA A 345 29.63 -18.68 -6.71
N SER A 346 29.76 -19.47 -7.78
CA SER A 346 31.00 -19.51 -8.53
C SER A 346 31.18 -18.14 -9.20
N PRO A 347 32.41 -17.61 -9.33
CA PRO A 347 32.69 -16.37 -10.08
C PRO A 347 32.18 -16.39 -11.54
N SER A 348 31.76 -17.58 -12.02
CA SER A 348 31.23 -17.87 -13.36
C SER A 348 29.70 -17.83 -13.48
N ALA A 349 28.93 -17.77 -12.39
CA ALA A 349 27.47 -17.73 -12.45
C ALA A 349 26.99 -16.30 -12.76
N VAL A 350 26.51 -16.07 -13.98
CA VAL A 350 26.11 -14.74 -14.46
C VAL A 350 24.63 -14.47 -14.17
N THR A 351 24.33 -13.49 -13.33
CA THR A 351 22.98 -12.92 -13.22
C THR A 351 22.60 -12.33 -14.59
N GLN A 352 21.57 -12.89 -15.24
CA GLN A 352 21.12 -12.42 -16.57
C GLN A 352 20.04 -11.35 -16.50
N ARG A 353 19.34 -11.20 -15.36
CA ARG A 353 18.28 -10.21 -15.14
C ARG A 353 18.21 -9.76 -13.70
N SER A 354 17.70 -8.54 -13.51
CA SER A 354 17.44 -7.97 -12.19
C SER A 354 16.44 -8.81 -11.37
N LYS A 355 16.76 -9.08 -10.09
CA LYS A 355 15.95 -9.91 -9.17
C LYS A 355 15.75 -9.21 -7.84
N ARG A 356 14.51 -9.15 -7.35
CA ARG A 356 14.14 -8.59 -6.05
C ARG A 356 14.02 -9.67 -4.97
N ARG A 357 14.53 -9.39 -3.78
CA ARG A 357 14.38 -10.20 -2.56
C ARG A 357 14.11 -9.30 -1.36
N GLU A 358 13.36 -9.81 -0.40
CA GLU A 358 13.03 -9.09 0.83
C GLU A 358 13.37 -9.92 2.05
N GLY A 359 13.75 -9.31 3.17
CA GLY A 359 13.83 -10.00 4.46
C GLY A 359 14.19 -9.07 5.61
N ASP A 360 13.97 -9.55 6.84
CA ASP A 360 14.34 -8.83 8.05
C ASP A 360 15.79 -9.15 8.44
N VAL A 361 16.63 -8.13 8.54
CA VAL A 361 18.06 -8.25 8.89
C VAL A 361 18.41 -7.16 9.91
N CYS A 362 19.09 -7.51 11.00
CA CYS A 362 19.50 -6.57 12.04
C CYS A 362 18.35 -5.64 12.53
N GLY A 363 17.14 -6.19 12.65
CA GLY A 363 15.93 -5.45 13.09
C GLY A 363 15.27 -4.56 12.03
N ARG A 364 15.71 -4.65 10.77
CA ARG A 364 15.30 -3.76 9.67
C ARG A 364 14.71 -4.56 8.52
N ARG A 365 13.63 -4.05 7.91
CA ARG A 365 13.02 -4.67 6.73
C ARG A 365 13.81 -4.24 5.48
N LEU A 366 14.48 -5.17 4.84
CA LEU A 366 15.33 -4.92 3.68
C LEU A 366 14.72 -5.44 2.39
N VAL A 367 14.84 -4.64 1.34
CA VAL A 367 14.59 -5.02 -0.04
C VAL A 367 15.91 -4.93 -0.79
N LEU A 368 16.36 -6.04 -1.35
CA LEU A 368 17.59 -6.12 -2.11
C LEU A 368 17.28 -6.44 -3.58
N VAL A 369 17.83 -5.65 -4.50
CA VAL A 369 17.75 -5.89 -5.94
C VAL A 369 19.14 -6.26 -6.47
N ASP A 370 19.30 -7.51 -6.89
CA ASP A 370 20.51 -7.99 -7.58
C ASP A 370 20.40 -7.68 -9.08
N THR A 371 21.42 -7.07 -9.66
CA THR A 371 21.45 -6.62 -11.07
C THR A 371 22.43 -7.45 -11.91
N PRO A 372 22.21 -7.57 -13.23
CA PRO A 372 23.17 -8.20 -14.13
C PRO A 372 24.36 -7.26 -14.40
N ASP A 373 25.40 -7.76 -15.06
CA ASP A 373 26.58 -6.94 -15.40
C ASP A 373 26.29 -5.94 -16.53
N TRP A 374 25.78 -4.77 -16.14
CA TRP A 374 25.55 -3.65 -17.04
C TRP A 374 26.84 -3.04 -17.59
N PHE A 375 28.01 -3.42 -17.08
CA PHE A 375 29.31 -2.89 -17.50
C PHE A 375 30.00 -3.77 -18.54
N CYS A 376 29.42 -4.92 -18.86
CA CYS A 376 29.97 -5.82 -19.87
C CYS A 376 29.97 -5.15 -21.26
N PRO A 377 31.09 -5.12 -21.99
CA PRO A 377 31.16 -4.61 -23.37
C PRO A 377 30.32 -5.42 -24.37
N GLY A 378 29.98 -6.67 -24.04
CA GLY A 378 29.16 -7.55 -24.87
C GLY A 378 27.65 -7.40 -24.69
N LEU A 379 27.18 -6.59 -23.72
CA LEU A 379 25.75 -6.34 -23.50
C LEU A 379 25.26 -5.23 -24.44
N SER A 380 24.18 -5.46 -25.17
CA SER A 380 23.63 -4.41 -26.04
C SER A 380 22.99 -3.29 -25.21
N LEU A 381 23.09 -2.04 -25.67
CA LEU A 381 22.52 -0.86 -24.98
C LEU A 381 21.00 -1.02 -24.72
N GLU A 382 20.30 -1.73 -25.57
CA GLU A 382 18.86 -1.96 -25.43
C GLU A 382 18.52 -3.05 -24.40
N GLU A 383 19.33 -4.12 -24.29
CA GLU A 383 19.18 -5.11 -23.22
C GLU A 383 19.49 -4.50 -21.85
N MET A 384 20.52 -3.64 -21.80
CA MET A 384 20.85 -2.85 -20.61
C MET A 384 19.66 -1.95 -20.21
N ARG A 385 19.13 -1.14 -21.13
CA ARG A 385 18.00 -0.25 -20.85
C ARG A 385 16.74 -0.99 -20.39
N GLN A 386 16.46 -2.16 -20.96
CA GLN A 386 15.34 -3.00 -20.55
C GLN A 386 15.50 -3.51 -19.11
N ASP A 387 16.70 -3.96 -18.75
CA ASP A 387 16.95 -4.47 -17.42
C ASP A 387 17.09 -3.36 -16.37
N VAL A 388 17.63 -2.20 -16.73
CA VAL A 388 17.59 -0.97 -15.91
C VAL A 388 16.13 -0.58 -15.65
N GLY A 389 15.26 -0.60 -16.66
CA GLY A 389 13.82 -0.37 -16.47
C GLY A 389 13.16 -1.38 -15.54
N LEU A 390 13.55 -2.66 -15.61
CA LEU A 390 13.11 -3.69 -14.65
C LEU A 390 13.62 -3.38 -13.23
N CYS A 391 14.89 -3.04 -13.08
CA CYS A 391 15.48 -2.66 -11.79
C CYS A 391 14.72 -1.49 -11.15
N VAL A 392 14.46 -0.42 -11.92
CA VAL A 392 13.71 0.77 -11.46
C VAL A 392 12.34 0.39 -10.90
N ARG A 393 11.60 -0.52 -11.57
CA ARG A 393 10.31 -1.01 -11.06
C ARG A 393 10.45 -1.84 -9.79
N LEU A 394 11.50 -2.65 -9.70
CA LEU A 394 11.76 -3.50 -8.53
C LEU A 394 12.23 -2.70 -7.30
N SER A 395 12.81 -1.52 -7.52
CA SER A 395 13.28 -0.60 -6.46
C SER A 395 12.36 0.59 -6.22
N ALA A 396 11.18 0.66 -6.86
CA ALA A 396 10.19 1.73 -6.70
C ALA A 396 9.75 1.89 -5.23
N PRO A 397 9.49 3.12 -4.74
CA PRO A 397 9.54 4.41 -5.44
C PRO A 397 10.97 4.93 -5.76
N GLY A 398 11.99 4.27 -5.21
CA GLY A 398 13.40 4.56 -5.47
C GLY A 398 14.30 3.89 -4.43
N PRO A 399 15.56 3.54 -4.78
CA PRO A 399 16.49 2.92 -3.84
C PRO A 399 16.98 3.94 -2.81
N HIS A 400 17.20 3.46 -1.59
CA HIS A 400 17.86 4.24 -0.54
C HIS A 400 19.37 4.29 -0.78
N ALA A 401 19.96 3.20 -1.27
CA ALA A 401 21.36 3.16 -1.68
C ALA A 401 21.62 2.26 -2.89
N PHE A 402 22.60 2.65 -3.68
CA PHE A 402 23.29 1.80 -4.65
C PHE A 402 24.58 1.28 -4.01
N LEU A 403 24.73 -0.05 -3.97
CA LEU A 403 25.95 -0.70 -3.50
C LEU A 403 26.80 -1.11 -4.70
N LEU A 404 27.88 -0.38 -4.96
CA LEU A 404 28.81 -0.68 -6.06
C LEU A 404 29.85 -1.69 -5.60
N VAL A 405 29.68 -2.95 -6.00
CA VAL A 405 30.49 -4.08 -5.56
C VAL A 405 31.78 -4.18 -6.37
N ILE A 406 32.93 -4.13 -5.67
CA ILE A 406 34.27 -4.18 -6.26
C ILE A 406 35.13 -5.21 -5.48
N PRO A 407 35.73 -6.22 -6.12
CA PRO A 407 36.58 -7.18 -5.42
C PRO A 407 37.94 -6.57 -5.04
N VAL A 408 38.48 -6.94 -3.86
CA VAL A 408 39.82 -6.56 -3.39
C VAL A 408 40.88 -7.47 -4.03
N GLU A 409 40.98 -7.42 -5.36
CA GLU A 409 42.02 -8.12 -6.11
C GLU A 409 42.79 -7.11 -6.99
N PRO A 410 44.08 -7.37 -7.33
CA PRO A 410 44.85 -6.49 -8.22
C PRO A 410 44.22 -6.44 -9.62
N SER A 411 43.33 -5.47 -9.85
CA SER A 411 42.61 -5.32 -11.11
C SER A 411 43.51 -4.65 -12.16
N LYS A 412 43.43 -5.12 -13.41
CA LYS A 412 44.19 -4.55 -14.54
C LYS A 412 43.43 -3.38 -15.20
N GLY A 413 43.11 -2.33 -14.45
CA GLY A 413 42.51 -1.10 -15.00
C GLY A 413 41.11 -1.33 -15.60
N GLU A 414 40.35 -2.23 -14.98
CA GLU A 414 39.08 -2.74 -15.48
C GLU A 414 37.85 -1.93 -15.00
N GLU A 415 38.07 -0.88 -14.20
CA GLU A 415 37.04 0.08 -13.76
C GLU A 415 36.69 1.13 -14.84
N ARG A 416 37.49 1.20 -15.90
CA ARG A 416 37.33 2.16 -16.99
C ARG A 416 35.98 1.97 -17.68
N GLY A 417 35.09 2.95 -17.53
CA GLY A 417 33.73 2.95 -18.09
C GLY A 417 32.60 2.57 -17.12
N VAL A 418 32.90 2.18 -15.87
CA VAL A 418 31.86 1.98 -14.83
C VAL A 418 31.20 3.30 -14.47
N LEU A 419 32.02 4.34 -14.27
CA LEU A 419 31.60 5.70 -13.92
C LEU A 419 30.67 6.29 -15.01
N GLU A 420 31.11 6.25 -16.28
CA GLU A 420 30.34 6.76 -17.42
C GLU A 420 29.00 6.04 -17.58
N ARG A 421 28.97 4.71 -17.39
CA ARG A 421 27.72 3.94 -17.53
C ARG A 421 26.75 4.22 -16.38
N ILE A 422 27.21 4.33 -15.14
CA ILE A 422 26.33 4.65 -14.00
C ILE A 422 25.64 6.00 -14.23
N GLU A 423 26.39 7.00 -14.71
CA GLU A 423 25.86 8.31 -15.04
C GLU A 423 24.92 8.28 -16.26
N GLU A 424 25.19 7.44 -17.26
CA GLU A 424 24.26 7.25 -18.38
C GLU A 424 22.92 6.62 -17.93
N MET A 425 22.95 5.73 -16.93
CA MET A 425 21.76 5.01 -16.44
C MET A 425 20.93 5.80 -15.43
N PHE A 426 21.59 6.43 -14.46
CA PHE A 426 20.97 7.06 -13.30
C PHE A 426 21.35 8.55 -13.15
N GLY A 427 22.09 9.14 -14.09
CA GLY A 427 22.54 10.53 -13.98
C GLY A 427 23.52 10.77 -12.84
N GLU A 428 24.04 12.00 -12.74
CA GLU A 428 25.05 12.35 -11.73
C GLU A 428 24.54 12.28 -10.29
N GLY A 429 23.24 12.53 -10.06
CA GLY A 429 22.66 12.55 -8.71
C GLY A 429 22.65 11.19 -8.00
N CYS A 430 22.93 10.08 -8.69
CA CYS A 430 22.97 8.76 -8.05
C CYS A 430 24.17 8.58 -7.11
N TRP A 431 25.25 9.35 -7.31
CA TRP A 431 26.46 9.26 -6.50
C TRP A 431 26.23 9.66 -5.05
N GLU A 432 25.29 10.58 -4.78
CA GLU A 432 24.85 10.97 -3.43
C GLU A 432 24.27 9.78 -2.64
N HIS A 433 23.74 8.78 -3.33
CA HIS A 433 23.15 7.56 -2.77
C HIS A 433 24.02 6.32 -3.03
N THR A 434 25.28 6.47 -3.41
CA THR A 434 26.17 5.33 -3.70
C THR A 434 27.15 5.06 -2.57
N VAL A 435 27.29 3.79 -2.20
CA VAL A 435 28.32 3.26 -1.29
C VAL A 435 29.13 2.21 -2.04
N ILE A 436 30.45 2.30 -2.00
CA ILE A 436 31.33 1.29 -2.62
C ILE A 436 31.48 0.11 -1.66
N LEU A 437 31.14 -1.09 -2.12
CA LEU A 437 31.22 -2.32 -1.35
C LEU A 437 32.42 -3.15 -1.81
N PHE A 438 33.50 -3.11 -1.05
CA PHE A 438 34.68 -3.93 -1.31
C PHE A 438 34.46 -5.36 -0.83
N THR A 439 34.55 -6.33 -1.73
CA THR A 439 34.39 -7.75 -1.40
C THR A 439 35.73 -8.45 -1.36
N HIS A 440 35.95 -9.29 -0.37
CA HIS A 440 37.14 -10.12 -0.27
C HIS A 440 36.76 -11.53 0.20
N ASP A 441 37.68 -12.46 -0.01
CA ASP A 441 37.58 -13.81 0.49
C ASP A 441 38.74 -14.11 1.46
N ASP A 442 38.60 -15.14 2.30
CA ASP A 442 39.58 -15.49 3.36
C ASP A 442 41.02 -15.78 2.86
N GLY A 443 41.32 -15.67 1.56
CA GLY A 443 42.63 -15.89 0.98
C GLY A 443 43.53 -14.63 0.92
N LEU A 444 42.99 -13.44 1.17
CA LEU A 444 43.73 -12.18 1.09
C LEU A 444 44.41 -11.86 2.44
N LYS A 445 45.72 -11.61 2.41
CA LYS A 445 46.47 -11.08 3.56
C LYS A 445 45.89 -9.71 3.92
N GLU A 446 45.83 -9.38 5.21
CA GLU A 446 45.49 -8.05 5.75
C GLU A 446 46.37 -6.96 5.08
N GLN A 447 45.96 -6.50 3.90
CA GLN A 447 46.36 -5.22 3.34
C GLN A 447 45.30 -4.23 3.78
N SER A 448 45.73 -3.08 4.30
CA SER A 448 44.78 -2.02 4.61
C SER A 448 44.08 -1.58 3.32
N ILE A 449 42.78 -1.30 3.39
CA ILE A 449 42.04 -0.84 2.21
C ILE A 449 42.61 0.49 1.73
N GLU A 450 43.14 1.29 2.65
CA GLU A 450 43.87 2.51 2.35
C GLU A 450 45.10 2.25 1.49
N GLU A 451 45.87 1.18 1.74
CA GLU A 451 46.97 0.76 0.86
C GLU A 451 46.48 0.30 -0.51
N PHE A 452 45.35 -0.43 -0.57
CA PHE A 452 44.73 -0.85 -1.83
C PHE A 452 44.28 0.36 -2.67
N LEU A 453 43.66 1.36 -2.04
CA LEU A 453 43.25 2.60 -2.70
C LEU A 453 44.43 3.45 -3.17
N GLN A 454 45.52 3.48 -2.39
CA GLN A 454 46.76 4.18 -2.77
C GLN A 454 47.51 3.49 -3.91
N ALA A 455 47.51 2.15 -3.94
CA ALA A 455 48.11 1.34 -5.00
C ALA A 455 47.20 1.18 -6.23
N GLY A 456 45.92 1.57 -6.11
CA GLY A 456 44.87 1.40 -7.10
C GLY A 456 45.00 2.29 -8.34
N SER A 457 44.10 2.06 -9.30
CA SER A 457 44.04 2.84 -10.54
C SER A 457 43.53 4.28 -10.29
N GLN A 458 43.86 5.21 -11.18
CA GLN A 458 43.29 6.57 -11.14
C GLN A 458 41.76 6.55 -11.27
N ASP A 459 41.20 5.57 -11.99
CA ASP A 459 39.76 5.41 -12.18
C ASP A 459 39.07 4.95 -10.87
N LEU A 460 39.70 4.07 -10.09
CA LEU A 460 39.21 3.65 -8.78
C LEU A 460 39.16 4.81 -7.79
N GLN A 461 40.22 5.62 -7.77
CA GLN A 461 40.28 6.81 -6.90
C GLN A 461 39.18 7.81 -7.24
N GLN A 462 38.89 8.01 -8.53
CA GLN A 462 37.78 8.86 -8.97
C GLN A 462 36.41 8.31 -8.57
N LEU A 463 36.20 6.99 -8.64
CA LEU A 463 34.95 6.36 -8.17
C LEU A 463 34.73 6.61 -6.67
N VAL A 464 35.79 6.43 -5.87
CA VAL A 464 35.74 6.66 -4.42
C VAL A 464 35.47 8.13 -4.11
N GLU A 465 36.14 9.05 -4.81
CA GLU A 465 35.94 10.49 -4.65
C GLU A 465 34.49 10.91 -5.01
N LYS A 466 33.94 10.41 -6.13
CA LYS A 466 32.54 10.69 -6.52
C LYS A 466 31.53 10.13 -5.53
N SER A 467 31.79 8.96 -4.96
CA SER A 467 30.99 8.40 -3.87
C SER A 467 31.20 9.11 -2.52
N GLY A 468 31.83 10.29 -2.49
CA GLY A 468 32.08 11.05 -1.26
C GLY A 468 32.93 10.30 -0.24
N SER A 469 33.87 9.47 -0.72
CA SER A 469 34.72 8.59 0.10
C SER A 469 33.94 7.57 0.95
N ARG A 470 32.72 7.19 0.54
CA ARG A 470 31.91 6.17 1.21
C ARG A 470 32.23 4.78 0.69
N TYR A 471 32.91 3.98 1.50
CA TYR A 471 33.13 2.57 1.20
C TYR A 471 32.95 1.69 2.44
N HIS A 472 32.65 0.41 2.22
CA HIS A 472 32.51 -0.61 3.24
C HIS A 472 33.16 -1.92 2.76
N VAL A 473 33.65 -2.75 3.69
CA VAL A 473 34.33 -4.00 3.34
C VAL A 473 33.57 -5.19 3.87
N LEU A 474 33.26 -6.11 2.98
CA LEU A 474 32.42 -7.28 3.25
C LEU A 474 33.17 -8.57 2.96
N ASN A 475 33.20 -9.47 3.93
CA ASN A 475 33.66 -10.84 3.72
C ASN A 475 32.49 -11.69 3.23
N ILE A 476 32.51 -12.07 1.95
CA ILE A 476 31.40 -12.81 1.32
C ILE A 476 31.33 -14.29 1.71
N LYS A 477 32.34 -14.82 2.43
CA LYS A 477 32.34 -16.19 2.98
C LYS A 477 31.82 -16.24 4.42
N ASP A 478 31.95 -15.13 5.13
CA ASP A 478 31.55 -15.05 6.54
C ASP A 478 30.11 -14.59 6.69
N ARG A 479 29.20 -15.57 6.73
CA ARG A 479 27.76 -15.37 6.95
C ARG A 479 27.38 -15.30 8.43
N ALA A 480 28.31 -15.58 9.36
CA ALA A 480 28.01 -15.72 10.78
C ALA A 480 28.19 -14.40 11.55
N HIS A 481 29.07 -13.54 11.07
CA HIS A 481 29.35 -12.25 11.69
C HIS A 481 28.39 -11.16 11.19
N GLY A 482 27.20 -11.08 11.80
CA GLY A 482 26.18 -10.05 11.51
C GLY A 482 26.60 -8.61 11.82
N THR A 483 27.76 -8.40 12.48
CA THR A 483 28.32 -7.07 12.79
C THR A 483 28.71 -6.31 11.54
N GLN A 484 29.36 -6.94 10.55
CA GLN A 484 29.73 -6.28 9.29
C GLN A 484 28.49 -5.78 8.52
N VAL A 485 27.42 -6.57 8.51
CA VAL A 485 26.17 -6.21 7.85
C VAL A 485 25.46 -5.10 8.61
N SER A 486 25.46 -5.14 9.94
CA SER A 486 24.94 -4.04 10.75
C SER A 486 25.68 -2.73 10.46
N GLU A 487 27.02 -2.75 10.45
CA GLU A 487 27.85 -1.57 10.17
C GLU A 487 27.60 -1.01 8.75
N LEU A 488 27.45 -1.87 7.74
CA LEU A 488 27.07 -1.45 6.39
C LEU A 488 25.72 -0.74 6.37
N LEU A 489 24.72 -1.30 7.07
CA LEU A 489 23.37 -0.73 7.10
C LEU A 489 23.34 0.58 7.89
N ASP A 490 24.10 0.68 8.98
CA ASP A 490 24.24 1.91 9.77
C ASP A 490 24.90 3.02 8.92
N GLN A 491 25.91 2.68 8.12
CA GLN A 491 26.55 3.61 7.17
C GLN A 491 25.59 4.06 6.06
N VAL A 492 24.74 3.16 5.56
CA VAL A 492 23.70 3.51 4.57
C VAL A 492 22.66 4.44 5.19
N GLU A 493 22.24 4.20 6.41
CA GLU A 493 21.29 5.06 7.12
C GLU A 493 21.87 6.45 7.41
N GLU A 494 23.14 6.55 7.80
CA GLU A 494 23.84 7.82 7.96
C GLU A 494 23.88 8.61 6.64
N MET A 495 24.17 7.94 5.53
CA MET A 495 24.12 8.54 4.19
C MET A 495 22.71 9.04 3.84
N VAL A 496 21.67 8.23 4.10
CA VAL A 496 20.27 8.59 3.83
C VAL A 496 19.82 9.77 4.71
N ALA A 497 20.23 9.81 5.99
CA ALA A 497 19.97 10.92 6.89
C ALA A 497 20.62 12.22 6.39
N GLY A 498 21.86 12.14 5.88
CA GLY A 498 22.54 13.27 5.22
C GLY A 498 21.80 13.80 3.99
N ASN A 499 21.10 12.93 3.27
CA ASN A 499 20.29 13.26 2.09
C ASN A 499 18.84 13.64 2.43
N ARG A 500 18.59 14.20 3.63
CA ARG A 500 17.27 14.62 4.12
C ARG A 500 16.24 13.49 4.22
N GLU A 501 16.71 12.29 4.54
CA GLU A 501 15.89 11.07 4.68
C GLU A 501 15.13 10.68 3.41
N ARG A 502 15.61 11.10 2.23
CA ARG A 502 14.99 10.75 0.94
C ARG A 502 15.67 9.53 0.32
N PHE A 503 14.89 8.73 -0.40
CA PHE A 503 15.40 7.77 -1.36
C PHE A 503 15.73 8.47 -2.68
N TYR A 504 16.61 7.86 -3.48
CA TYR A 504 16.99 8.38 -4.79
C TYR A 504 15.78 8.42 -5.72
N SER A 505 15.53 9.58 -6.34
CA SER A 505 14.43 9.82 -7.26
C SER A 505 14.92 10.59 -8.49
N SER A 506 14.73 10.02 -9.68
CA SER A 506 14.96 10.67 -10.98
C SER A 506 13.66 10.76 -11.80
N GLN A 507 13.69 11.49 -12.91
CA GLN A 507 12.58 11.53 -13.86
C GLN A 507 12.15 10.12 -14.33
N THR A 508 13.11 9.21 -14.54
CA THR A 508 12.85 7.81 -14.90
C THR A 508 12.17 7.02 -13.79
N TYR A 509 12.48 7.30 -12.51
CA TYR A 509 11.77 6.71 -11.37
C TYR A 509 10.34 7.27 -11.24
N GLN A 510 10.15 8.57 -11.47
CA GLN A 510 8.83 9.20 -11.44
C GLN A 510 7.91 8.67 -12.56
N GLU A 511 8.40 8.57 -13.79
CA GLU A 511 7.63 8.01 -14.92
C GLU A 511 7.28 6.53 -14.70
N ALA A 512 8.19 5.74 -14.11
CA ALA A 512 7.93 4.36 -13.75
C ALA A 512 6.92 4.23 -12.62
N GLU A 513 7.01 5.08 -11.59
CA GLU A 513 6.05 5.15 -10.48
C GLU A 513 4.66 5.53 -10.99
N ASP A 514 4.55 6.52 -11.87
CA ASP A 514 3.27 6.95 -12.45
C ASP A 514 2.63 5.86 -13.30
N GLN A 515 3.41 5.12 -14.10
CA GLN A 515 2.90 3.98 -14.87
C GLN A 515 2.47 2.80 -14.00
N VAL A 516 3.21 2.51 -12.91
CA VAL A 516 2.83 1.48 -11.93
C VAL A 516 1.53 1.89 -11.25
N ARG A 517 1.43 3.15 -10.79
CA ARG A 517 0.23 3.71 -10.16
C ARG A 517 -0.98 3.70 -11.11
N GLU A 518 -0.79 3.99 -12.39
CA GLU A 518 -1.86 3.94 -13.40
C GLU A 518 -2.35 2.50 -13.66
N MET A 519 -1.43 1.54 -13.78
CA MET A 519 -1.78 0.13 -13.97
C MET A 519 -2.44 -0.47 -12.73
N GLU A 520 -1.93 -0.19 -11.53
CA GLU A 520 -2.55 -0.57 -10.26
C GLU A 520 -3.96 0.03 -10.15
N GLY A 521 -4.13 1.29 -10.52
CA GLY A 521 -5.43 1.97 -10.54
C GLY A 521 -6.40 1.35 -11.56
N LYS A 522 -5.94 0.90 -12.73
CA LYS A 522 -6.79 0.20 -13.72
C LYS A 522 -7.23 -1.18 -13.20
N ILE A 523 -6.31 -1.94 -12.62
CA ILE A 523 -6.59 -3.27 -12.05
C ILE A 523 -7.56 -3.15 -10.88
N GLN A 524 -7.36 -2.17 -9.98
CA GLN A 524 -8.27 -1.92 -8.87
C GLN A 524 -9.66 -1.49 -9.35
N ARG A 525 -9.76 -0.62 -10.36
CA ARG A 525 -11.05 -0.22 -10.95
C ARG A 525 -11.80 -1.37 -11.59
N GLU A 526 -11.18 -2.09 -12.52
CA GLU A 526 -11.82 -3.25 -13.18
C GLU A 526 -12.28 -4.30 -12.16
N ARG A 527 -11.50 -4.49 -11.10
CA ARG A 527 -11.85 -5.39 -10.01
C ARG A 527 -13.02 -4.89 -9.16
N GLY A 528 -13.03 -3.60 -8.80
CA GLY A 528 -14.13 -2.97 -8.09
C GLY A 528 -15.43 -3.02 -8.90
N GLU A 529 -15.36 -2.72 -10.19
CA GLU A 529 -16.49 -2.80 -11.12
C GLU A 529 -17.03 -4.22 -11.26
N ARG A 530 -16.15 -5.23 -11.33
CA ARG A 530 -16.56 -6.64 -11.38
C ARG A 530 -17.24 -7.08 -10.09
N LYS A 531 -16.69 -6.72 -8.92
CA LYS A 531 -17.31 -7.00 -7.61
C LYS A 531 -18.71 -6.39 -7.54
N GLN A 532 -18.85 -5.12 -7.91
CA GLN A 532 -20.15 -4.43 -7.89
C GLN A 532 -21.16 -5.03 -8.88
N ARG A 533 -20.71 -5.47 -10.06
CA ARG A 533 -21.58 -6.13 -11.04
C ARG A 533 -22.09 -7.46 -10.50
N ASP A 534 -21.22 -8.30 -9.98
CA ASP A 534 -21.60 -9.64 -9.53
C ASP A 534 -22.46 -9.57 -8.25
N GLU A 535 -22.20 -8.61 -7.36
CA GLU A 535 -23.08 -8.30 -6.22
C GLU A 535 -24.48 -7.88 -6.68
N ARG A 536 -24.56 -6.97 -7.66
CA ARG A 536 -25.84 -6.52 -8.20
C ARG A 536 -26.62 -7.66 -8.86
N ASP A 537 -25.95 -8.42 -9.72
CA ASP A 537 -26.57 -9.53 -10.45
C ASP A 537 -27.07 -10.61 -9.48
N LEU A 538 -26.36 -10.87 -8.38
CA LEU A 538 -26.83 -11.79 -7.34
C LEU A 538 -28.04 -11.21 -6.59
N ARG A 539 -27.96 -9.96 -6.10
CA ARG A 539 -29.07 -9.30 -5.40
C ARG A 539 -30.36 -9.30 -6.23
N GLU A 540 -30.27 -8.97 -7.53
CA GLU A 540 -31.43 -8.97 -8.42
C GLU A 540 -32.07 -10.37 -8.57
N ARG A 541 -31.26 -11.44 -8.64
CA ARG A 541 -31.77 -12.81 -8.71
C ARG A 541 -32.48 -13.21 -7.43
N LEU A 542 -31.84 -12.95 -6.29
CA LEU A 542 -32.36 -13.27 -4.96
C LEU A 542 -33.66 -12.49 -4.66
N GLU A 543 -33.71 -11.19 -4.98
CA GLU A 543 -34.93 -10.40 -4.86
C GLU A 543 -36.08 -10.96 -5.70
N LYS A 544 -35.78 -11.40 -6.93
CA LYS A 544 -36.79 -11.99 -7.82
C LYS A 544 -37.31 -13.33 -7.28
N GLU A 545 -36.43 -14.18 -6.75
CA GLU A 545 -36.84 -15.44 -6.11
C GLU A 545 -37.71 -15.21 -4.87
N LEU A 546 -37.35 -14.21 -4.04
CA LEU A 546 -38.17 -13.78 -2.91
C LEU A 546 -39.56 -13.34 -3.37
N GLN A 547 -39.61 -12.47 -4.36
CA GLN A 547 -40.85 -11.92 -4.88
C GLN A 547 -41.76 -13.02 -5.47
N ASP A 548 -41.20 -13.93 -6.27
CA ASP A 548 -41.94 -15.03 -6.90
C ASP A 548 -42.52 -16.00 -5.86
N SER A 549 -41.82 -16.26 -4.76
CA SER A 549 -42.33 -17.09 -3.66
C SER A 549 -43.46 -16.39 -2.89
N LEU A 550 -43.28 -15.11 -2.57
CA LEU A 550 -44.28 -14.33 -1.83
C LEU A 550 -45.59 -14.18 -2.63
N ILE A 551 -45.52 -13.94 -3.94
CA ILE A 551 -46.70 -13.85 -4.82
C ILE A 551 -47.52 -15.14 -4.79
N LYS A 552 -46.87 -16.31 -4.78
CA LYS A 552 -47.58 -17.60 -4.72
C LYS A 552 -48.37 -17.76 -3.43
N ILE A 553 -47.79 -17.37 -2.29
CA ILE A 553 -48.47 -17.46 -0.99
C ILE A 553 -49.57 -16.39 -0.88
N GLU A 554 -49.32 -15.18 -1.37
CA GLU A 554 -50.31 -14.10 -1.42
C GLU A 554 -51.54 -14.48 -2.24
N GLY A 555 -51.37 -15.18 -3.36
CA GLY A 555 -52.49 -15.67 -4.17
C GLY A 555 -53.43 -16.60 -3.37
N VAL A 556 -52.88 -17.51 -2.58
CA VAL A 556 -53.66 -18.41 -1.71
C VAL A 556 -54.36 -17.64 -0.58
N ILE A 557 -53.68 -16.64 -0.01
CA ILE A 557 -54.25 -15.73 1.01
C ILE A 557 -55.46 -15.00 0.42
N GLN A 558 -55.34 -14.43 -0.78
CA GLN A 558 -56.43 -13.70 -1.44
C GLN A 558 -57.65 -14.59 -1.73
N GLU A 559 -57.44 -15.85 -2.12
CA GLU A 559 -58.51 -16.85 -2.30
C GLU A 559 -59.26 -17.11 -1.00
N HIS A 560 -58.52 -17.38 0.10
CA HIS A 560 -59.12 -17.63 1.41
C HIS A 560 -59.84 -16.39 1.97
N GLU A 561 -59.32 -15.19 1.73
CA GLU A 561 -60.00 -13.94 2.06
C GLU A 561 -61.30 -13.76 1.27
N GLY A 562 -61.32 -14.17 0.00
CA GLY A 562 -62.53 -14.23 -0.83
C GLY A 562 -63.58 -15.15 -0.23
N ASP A 563 -63.19 -16.37 0.11
CA ASP A 563 -64.07 -17.36 0.74
C ASP A 563 -64.62 -16.86 2.08
N ILE A 564 -63.77 -16.27 2.93
CA ILE A 564 -64.20 -15.69 4.22
C ILE A 564 -65.20 -14.55 4.01
N ARG A 565 -64.99 -13.68 3.00
CA ARG A 565 -65.96 -12.61 2.66
C ARG A 565 -67.31 -13.20 2.29
N THR A 566 -67.36 -14.20 1.41
CA THR A 566 -68.63 -14.84 1.01
C THR A 566 -69.32 -15.56 2.16
N LEU A 567 -68.56 -16.25 3.03
CA LEU A 567 -69.09 -16.88 4.24
C LEU A 567 -69.59 -15.85 5.24
N SER A 568 -68.91 -14.70 5.39
CA SER A 568 -69.34 -13.61 6.26
C SER A 568 -70.66 -12.99 5.79
N GLU A 569 -70.83 -12.77 4.49
CA GLU A 569 -72.09 -12.29 3.92
C GLU A 569 -73.24 -13.28 4.15
N ARG A 570 -73.00 -14.58 3.93
CA ARG A 570 -73.98 -15.65 4.19
C ARG A 570 -74.33 -15.75 5.68
N THR A 571 -73.35 -15.56 6.56
CA THR A 571 -73.56 -15.54 8.02
C THR A 571 -74.50 -14.40 8.41
N SER A 572 -74.23 -13.17 7.96
CA SER A 572 -75.08 -11.99 8.22
C SER A 572 -76.51 -12.17 7.69
N GLU A 573 -76.67 -12.76 6.50
CA GLU A 573 -77.99 -13.03 5.92
C GLU A 573 -78.78 -14.07 6.72
N LEU A 574 -78.13 -15.17 7.14
CA LEU A 574 -78.76 -16.18 7.99
C LEU A 574 -79.11 -15.64 9.39
N GLU A 575 -78.27 -14.79 10.00
CA GLU A 575 -78.58 -14.11 11.26
C GLU A 575 -79.83 -13.24 11.15
N ARG A 576 -79.97 -12.50 10.05
CA ARG A 576 -81.15 -11.69 9.76
C ARG A 576 -82.40 -12.56 9.63
N GLN A 577 -82.32 -13.65 8.88
CA GLN A 577 -83.43 -14.60 8.69
C GLN A 577 -83.85 -15.28 10.00
N VAL A 578 -82.90 -15.72 10.84
CA VAL A 578 -83.17 -16.28 12.18
C VAL A 578 -83.90 -15.27 13.08
N LYS A 579 -83.55 -13.98 12.98
CA LYS A 579 -84.13 -12.92 13.79
C LYS A 579 -85.56 -12.55 13.37
N GLU A 580 -85.86 -12.65 12.08
CA GLU A 580 -87.17 -12.30 11.50
C GLU A 580 -88.17 -13.48 11.50
N GLU A 581 -87.69 -14.72 11.53
CA GLU A 581 -88.53 -15.92 11.45
C GLU A 581 -89.39 -16.13 12.70
N ARG A 582 -90.68 -16.42 12.49
CA ARG A 582 -91.69 -16.59 13.57
C ARG A 582 -92.01 -18.06 13.84
N ASP A 583 -91.80 -18.95 12.88
CA ASP A 583 -91.95 -20.39 13.06
C ASP A 583 -90.76 -20.98 13.84
N GLU A 584 -91.00 -21.44 15.06
CA GLU A 584 -89.97 -22.01 15.95
C GLU A 584 -89.21 -23.20 15.34
N GLU A 585 -89.86 -24.02 14.51
CA GLU A 585 -89.21 -25.16 13.87
C GLU A 585 -88.25 -24.74 12.75
N LYS A 586 -88.67 -23.78 11.90
CA LYS A 586 -87.83 -23.19 10.83
C LYS A 586 -86.70 -22.36 11.41
N LYS A 587 -86.95 -21.61 12.48
CA LYS A 587 -85.92 -20.86 13.20
C LYS A 587 -84.81 -21.77 13.72
N ARG A 588 -85.16 -22.92 14.33
CA ARG A 588 -84.17 -23.93 14.75
C ARG A 588 -83.41 -24.54 13.58
N GLU A 589 -84.00 -24.65 12.41
CA GLU A 589 -83.32 -25.11 11.20
C GLU A 589 -82.31 -24.08 10.68
N LEU A 590 -82.70 -22.81 10.60
CA LEU A 590 -81.82 -21.69 10.24
C LEU A 590 -80.69 -21.49 11.25
N GLU A 591 -80.94 -21.65 12.56
CA GLU A 591 -79.90 -21.59 13.60
C GLU A 591 -78.86 -22.71 13.45
N ARG A 592 -79.26 -23.92 13.03
CA ARG A 592 -78.34 -25.02 12.74
C ARG A 592 -77.50 -24.72 11.48
N GLU A 593 -78.10 -24.13 10.45
CA GLU A 593 -77.39 -23.73 9.23
C GLU A 593 -76.40 -22.59 9.51
N LEU A 594 -76.83 -21.56 10.25
CA LEU A 594 -75.99 -20.45 10.70
C LEU A 594 -74.77 -20.96 11.48
N LYS A 595 -74.98 -21.90 12.41
CA LYS A 595 -73.87 -22.51 13.15
C LYS A 595 -72.88 -23.23 12.23
N ARG A 596 -73.35 -24.01 11.25
CA ARG A 596 -72.47 -24.69 10.27
C ARG A 596 -71.66 -23.71 9.42
N VAL A 597 -72.28 -22.61 8.98
CA VAL A 597 -71.60 -21.57 8.20
C VAL A 597 -70.58 -20.80 9.06
N SER A 598 -70.94 -20.48 10.31
CA SER A 598 -70.04 -19.85 11.30
C SER A 598 -68.82 -20.73 11.60
N ASP A 599 -69.02 -22.01 11.90
CA ASP A 599 -67.94 -22.96 12.18
C ASP A 599 -66.97 -23.08 10.98
N ARG A 600 -67.52 -23.10 9.76
CA ARG A 600 -66.74 -23.14 8.51
C ARG A 600 -65.99 -21.83 8.25
N ARG A 601 -66.57 -20.68 8.59
CA ARG A 601 -65.89 -19.37 8.52
C ARG A 601 -64.72 -19.31 9.50
N GLU A 602 -64.91 -19.71 10.75
CA GLU A 602 -63.82 -19.77 11.74
C GLU A 602 -62.70 -20.72 11.31
N GLU A 603 -63.04 -21.86 10.70
CA GLU A 603 -62.03 -22.78 10.15
C GLU A 603 -61.20 -22.11 9.04
N MET A 604 -61.85 -21.37 8.14
CA MET A 604 -61.16 -20.64 7.07
C MET A 604 -60.32 -19.47 7.61
N GLU A 605 -60.79 -18.75 8.63
CA GLU A 605 -60.02 -17.70 9.31
C GLU A 605 -58.76 -18.27 9.98
N ARG A 606 -58.87 -19.44 10.65
CA ARG A 606 -57.69 -20.15 11.20
C ARG A 606 -56.71 -20.60 10.12
N LYS A 607 -57.19 -21.00 8.94
CA LYS A 607 -56.32 -21.35 7.80
C LYS A 607 -55.62 -20.11 7.24
N LEU A 608 -56.33 -18.99 7.11
CA LEU A 608 -55.76 -17.72 6.65
C LEU A 608 -54.63 -17.24 7.57
N GLU A 609 -54.82 -17.31 8.90
CA GLU A 609 -53.78 -16.98 9.88
C GLU A 609 -52.51 -17.81 9.67
N ARG A 610 -52.65 -19.13 9.47
CA ARG A 610 -51.52 -20.04 9.20
C ARG A 610 -50.80 -19.69 7.89
N PHE A 611 -51.53 -19.29 6.86
CA PHE A 611 -50.90 -18.88 5.59
C PHE A 611 -50.20 -17.53 5.70
N ARG A 612 -50.72 -16.59 6.49
CA ARG A 612 -50.05 -15.31 6.79
C ARG A 612 -48.76 -15.53 7.58
N GLU A 613 -48.79 -16.38 8.60
CA GLU A 613 -47.61 -16.78 9.36
C GLU A 613 -46.59 -17.50 8.47
N LYS A 614 -47.06 -18.42 7.61
CA LYS A 614 -46.20 -19.10 6.62
C LYS A 614 -45.52 -18.11 5.68
N ARG A 615 -46.23 -17.10 5.17
CA ARG A 615 -45.67 -16.04 4.32
C ARG A 615 -44.55 -15.28 5.04
N GLU A 616 -44.78 -14.91 6.30
CA GLU A 616 -43.81 -14.15 7.07
C GLU A 616 -42.55 -14.97 7.40
N ASN A 617 -42.73 -16.25 7.74
CA ASN A 617 -41.61 -17.17 7.98
C ASN A 617 -40.81 -17.43 6.70
N GLU A 618 -41.48 -17.69 5.57
CA GLU A 618 -40.82 -17.88 4.27
C GLU A 618 -40.01 -16.64 3.87
N ARG A 619 -40.55 -15.43 4.10
CA ARG A 619 -39.83 -14.17 3.86
C ARG A 619 -38.56 -14.09 4.70
N ARG A 620 -38.68 -14.31 6.02
CA ARG A 620 -37.54 -14.23 6.94
C ARG A 620 -36.46 -15.26 6.59
N GLU A 621 -36.85 -16.51 6.34
CA GLU A 621 -35.92 -17.57 5.99
C GLU A 621 -35.19 -17.28 4.68
N MET A 622 -35.87 -16.78 3.65
CA MET A 622 -35.21 -16.44 2.39
C MET A 622 -34.35 -15.18 2.51
N GLU A 623 -34.79 -14.13 3.21
CA GLU A 623 -33.96 -12.94 3.46
C GLU A 623 -32.68 -13.29 4.24
N GLU A 624 -32.76 -14.23 5.17
CA GLU A 624 -31.61 -14.73 5.92
C GLU A 624 -30.66 -15.56 5.04
N ARG A 625 -31.18 -16.47 4.22
CA ARG A 625 -30.38 -17.22 3.23
C ARG A 625 -29.72 -16.27 2.22
N HIS A 626 -30.45 -15.30 1.71
CA HIS A 626 -29.91 -14.30 0.76
C HIS A 626 -28.79 -13.47 1.38
N ARG A 627 -28.92 -13.11 2.67
CA ARG A 627 -27.87 -12.43 3.41
C ARG A 627 -26.62 -13.29 3.51
N GLN A 628 -26.78 -14.56 3.89
CA GLN A 628 -25.68 -15.52 3.99
C GLN A 628 -24.99 -15.75 2.64
N GLU A 629 -25.73 -15.89 1.54
CA GLU A 629 -25.14 -16.06 0.20
C GLU A 629 -24.36 -14.82 -0.27
N ILE A 630 -24.84 -13.61 0.02
CA ILE A 630 -24.11 -12.37 -0.28
C ILE A 630 -22.83 -12.29 0.56
N GLU A 631 -22.91 -12.68 1.84
CA GLU A 631 -21.78 -12.69 2.77
C GLU A 631 -20.72 -13.74 2.36
N GLU A 632 -21.13 -14.96 2.03
CA GLU A 632 -20.27 -16.02 1.49
C GLU A 632 -19.63 -15.61 0.16
N MET A 633 -20.36 -14.92 -0.72
CA MET A 633 -19.78 -14.34 -1.93
C MET A 633 -18.71 -13.29 -1.62
N MET A 634 -18.95 -12.40 -0.65
CA MET A 634 -17.97 -11.39 -0.24
C MET A 634 -16.72 -12.03 0.36
N GLU A 635 -16.86 -13.03 1.21
CA GLU A 635 -15.74 -13.79 1.78
C GLU A 635 -14.95 -14.53 0.70
N ASN A 636 -15.63 -15.16 -0.26
CA ASN A 636 -14.98 -15.79 -1.41
C ASN A 636 -14.21 -14.76 -2.25
N TYR A 637 -14.75 -13.56 -2.45
CA TYR A 637 -14.05 -12.47 -3.13
C TYR A 637 -12.82 -11.97 -2.37
N GLU A 638 -12.83 -12.02 -1.04
CA GLU A 638 -11.69 -11.70 -0.18
C GLU A 638 -10.64 -12.82 -0.13
N GLY A 639 -11.07 -14.08 -0.23
CA GLY A 639 -10.18 -15.24 -0.37
C GLY A 639 -9.52 -15.30 -1.75
N GLU A 640 -10.31 -15.17 -2.81
CA GLU A 640 -9.86 -15.10 -4.20
C GLU A 640 -9.00 -13.86 -4.46
N ALA A 641 -9.22 -12.76 -3.72
CA ALA A 641 -8.36 -11.56 -3.76
C ALA A 641 -6.87 -11.89 -3.63
N ARG A 642 -6.54 -12.77 -2.67
CA ARG A 642 -5.15 -13.10 -2.32
C ARG A 642 -4.54 -13.98 -3.38
N VAL A 643 -5.29 -14.99 -3.84
CA VAL A 643 -4.85 -15.93 -4.88
C VAL A 643 -4.76 -15.26 -6.24
N GLU A 644 -5.72 -14.40 -6.62
CA GLU A 644 -5.71 -13.65 -7.87
C GLU A 644 -4.66 -12.52 -7.84
N ALA A 645 -4.35 -11.93 -6.67
CA ALA A 645 -3.22 -11.00 -6.53
C ALA A 645 -1.89 -11.70 -6.82
N GLU A 646 -1.66 -12.89 -6.27
CA GLU A 646 -0.49 -13.73 -6.58
C GLU A 646 -0.47 -14.14 -8.07
N ARG A 647 -1.63 -14.49 -8.64
CA ARG A 647 -1.75 -14.88 -10.05
C ARG A 647 -1.57 -13.70 -11.02
N ASN A 648 -2.03 -12.51 -10.67
CA ASN A 648 -1.85 -11.29 -11.45
C ASN A 648 -0.41 -10.78 -11.35
N LEU A 649 0.22 -10.88 -10.19
CA LEU A 649 1.68 -10.71 -10.04
C LEU A 649 2.41 -11.66 -11.00
N MET A 650 1.96 -12.92 -11.10
CA MET A 650 2.51 -13.90 -12.03
C MET A 650 2.20 -13.60 -13.50
N LYS A 651 1.03 -13.02 -13.85
CA LYS A 651 0.69 -12.58 -15.23
C LYS A 651 1.50 -11.36 -15.68
N ILE A 652 1.80 -10.42 -14.77
CA ILE A 652 2.69 -9.28 -15.04
C ILE A 652 4.09 -9.81 -15.34
N VAL A 653 4.60 -10.69 -14.48
CA VAL A 653 5.90 -11.36 -14.66
C VAL A 653 5.93 -12.18 -15.96
N LEU A 654 4.87 -12.93 -16.28
CA LEU A 654 4.79 -13.74 -17.51
C LEU A 654 4.70 -12.90 -18.79
N ARG A 655 3.92 -11.80 -18.81
CA ARG A 655 3.80 -10.93 -19.99
C ARG A 655 5.12 -10.24 -20.32
N GLU A 656 5.90 -9.84 -19.31
CA GLU A 656 7.23 -9.27 -19.52
C GLU A 656 8.25 -10.32 -19.94
N LEU A 657 8.20 -11.53 -19.38
CA LEU A 657 9.01 -12.65 -19.84
C LEU A 657 8.71 -12.98 -21.32
N GLN A 658 7.44 -13.02 -21.71
CA GLN A 658 7.00 -13.29 -23.08
C GLN A 658 7.41 -12.18 -24.06
N ARG A 659 7.26 -10.90 -23.68
CA ARG A 659 7.72 -9.75 -24.50
C ARG A 659 9.23 -9.83 -24.74
N ASN A 660 9.99 -10.11 -23.70
CA ASN A 660 11.45 -10.11 -23.80
C ASN A 660 11.99 -11.32 -24.58
N VAL A 661 11.32 -12.49 -24.50
CA VAL A 661 11.65 -13.64 -25.34
C VAL A 661 11.36 -13.35 -26.82
N MET A 662 10.24 -12.71 -27.13
CA MET A 662 9.87 -12.36 -28.52
C MET A 662 10.83 -11.32 -29.12
N ILE A 663 11.23 -10.31 -28.34
CA ILE A 663 12.19 -9.27 -28.76
C ILE A 663 13.59 -9.90 -28.98
N SER A 664 14.05 -10.77 -28.08
CA SER A 664 15.31 -11.49 -28.21
C SER A 664 15.35 -12.39 -29.45
N GLN A 665 14.29 -13.16 -29.73
CA GLN A 665 14.19 -13.98 -30.94
C GLN A 665 14.25 -13.13 -32.22
N THR A 666 13.52 -12.01 -32.26
CA THR A 666 13.47 -11.14 -33.45
C THR A 666 14.82 -10.49 -33.73
N LYS A 667 15.56 -10.10 -32.68
CA LYS A 667 16.92 -9.56 -32.81
C LYS A 667 17.94 -10.61 -33.24
N MET A 668 17.90 -11.80 -32.64
CA MET A 668 18.79 -12.90 -33.02
C MET A 668 18.62 -13.28 -34.50
N GLN A 669 17.38 -13.28 -35.01
CA GLN A 669 17.11 -13.45 -36.43
C GLN A 669 17.70 -12.33 -37.29
N ARG A 670 17.54 -11.06 -36.90
CA ARG A 670 18.12 -9.93 -37.64
C ARG A 670 19.65 -9.95 -37.66
N GLU A 671 20.25 -10.32 -36.55
CA GLU A 671 21.71 -10.36 -36.41
C GLU A 671 22.33 -11.53 -37.18
N PHE A 672 21.67 -12.69 -37.18
CA PHE A 672 22.03 -13.81 -38.04
C PHE A 672 21.93 -13.43 -39.52
N SER A 673 20.85 -12.75 -39.93
CA SER A 673 20.70 -12.22 -41.30
C SER A 673 21.80 -11.21 -41.65
N ARG A 674 22.15 -10.30 -40.74
CA ARG A 674 23.22 -9.31 -40.95
C ARG A 674 24.59 -9.99 -41.11
N GLN A 675 24.89 -11.00 -40.31
CA GLN A 675 26.14 -11.76 -40.44
C GLN A 675 26.22 -12.52 -41.76
N MET A 676 25.11 -13.09 -42.22
CA MET A 676 25.02 -13.74 -43.53
C MET A 676 25.25 -12.75 -44.67
N GLU A 677 24.68 -11.54 -44.60
CA GLU A 677 24.90 -10.48 -45.58
C GLU A 677 26.35 -9.98 -45.58
N GLU A 678 26.95 -9.76 -44.40
CA GLU A 678 28.35 -9.35 -44.24
C GLU A 678 29.30 -10.40 -44.82
N LYS A 679 29.05 -11.70 -44.56
CA LYS A 679 29.83 -12.80 -45.13
C LYS A 679 29.69 -12.90 -46.64
N ASN A 680 28.49 -12.72 -47.18
CA ASN A 680 28.26 -12.64 -48.62
C ASN A 680 28.99 -11.44 -49.25
N ARG A 681 29.06 -10.29 -48.55
CA ARG A 681 29.81 -9.12 -49.00
C ARG A 681 31.31 -9.36 -49.01
N GLN A 682 31.85 -9.98 -47.95
CA GLN A 682 33.26 -10.37 -47.87
C GLN A 682 33.64 -11.40 -48.95
N MET A 683 32.75 -12.33 -49.26
CA MET A 683 32.94 -13.31 -50.33
C MET A 683 33.03 -12.61 -51.69
N LYS A 684 32.08 -11.73 -52.02
CA LYS A 684 32.11 -10.93 -53.26
C LYS A 684 33.37 -10.08 -53.40
N GLU A 685 33.83 -9.47 -52.30
CA GLU A 685 35.05 -8.68 -52.31
C GLU A 685 36.30 -9.54 -52.56
N LYS A 686 36.36 -10.73 -51.95
CA LYS A 686 37.44 -11.68 -52.23
C LYS A 686 37.41 -12.15 -53.68
N ASP A 687 36.24 -12.45 -54.23
CA ASP A 687 36.08 -12.82 -55.64
C ASP A 687 36.55 -11.68 -56.57
N ARG A 688 36.27 -10.42 -56.21
CA ARG A 688 36.76 -9.24 -56.95
C ARG A 688 38.28 -9.13 -56.90
N VAL A 689 38.88 -9.28 -55.72
CA VAL A 689 40.35 -9.21 -55.54
C VAL A 689 41.04 -10.37 -56.27
N ILE A 690 40.44 -11.55 -56.30
CA ILE A 690 40.93 -12.69 -57.09
C ILE A 690 40.91 -12.33 -58.58
N MET A 691 39.79 -11.81 -59.10
CA MET A 691 39.69 -11.38 -60.50
C MET A 691 40.70 -10.29 -60.88
N GLU A 692 40.96 -9.32 -60.00
CA GLU A 692 41.98 -8.28 -60.23
C GLU A 692 43.40 -8.87 -60.25
N ARG A 693 43.73 -9.76 -59.31
CA ARG A 693 45.04 -10.43 -59.29
C ARG A 693 45.24 -11.36 -60.46
N ASP A 694 44.20 -12.08 -60.88
CA ASP A 694 44.25 -12.93 -62.07
C ASP A 694 44.52 -12.06 -63.31
N GLY A 695 43.90 -10.88 -63.43
CA GLY A 695 44.19 -9.91 -64.48
C GLY A 695 45.62 -9.33 -64.42
N GLU A 696 46.15 -9.05 -63.22
CA GLU A 696 47.55 -8.62 -63.05
C GLU A 696 48.54 -9.72 -63.42
N ILE A 697 48.24 -10.96 -63.08
CA ILE A 697 49.03 -12.14 -63.44
C ILE A 697 49.00 -12.32 -64.96
N GLU A 698 47.83 -12.25 -65.60
CA GLU A 698 47.71 -12.28 -67.06
C GLU A 698 48.56 -11.19 -67.72
N GLY A 699 48.49 -9.95 -67.21
CA GLY A 699 49.31 -8.84 -67.72
C GLY A 699 50.82 -9.01 -67.48
N LEU A 700 51.24 -9.67 -66.39
CA LEU A 700 52.65 -10.01 -66.16
C LEU A 700 53.12 -11.14 -67.08
N VAL A 701 52.27 -12.14 -67.30
CA VAL A 701 52.53 -13.22 -68.25
C VAL A 701 52.67 -12.67 -69.66
N GLU A 702 51.83 -11.71 -70.06
CA GLU A 702 51.89 -11.07 -71.37
C GLU A 702 53.18 -10.25 -71.55
N ARG A 703 53.59 -9.49 -70.52
CA ARG A 703 54.88 -8.75 -70.54
C ARG A 703 56.11 -9.66 -70.57
N LEU A 704 56.10 -10.77 -69.82
CA LEU A 704 57.17 -11.76 -69.86
C LEU A 704 57.23 -12.44 -71.23
N TRP A 705 56.07 -12.71 -71.84
CA TRP A 705 55.99 -13.26 -73.18
C TRP A 705 56.54 -12.29 -74.23
N GLU A 706 56.27 -10.99 -74.12
CA GLU A 706 56.89 -9.96 -74.97
C GLU A 706 58.41 -9.85 -74.75
N MET A 707 58.90 -9.97 -73.51
CA MET A 707 60.35 -9.94 -73.23
C MET A 707 61.11 -11.15 -73.76
N CYS A 708 60.45 -12.31 -73.89
CA CYS A 708 61.03 -13.52 -74.45
C CYS A 708 61.04 -13.56 -75.99
N LYS A 709 60.35 -12.62 -76.63
CA LYS A 709 60.23 -12.49 -78.08
C LYS A 709 61.28 -11.50 -78.62
#